data_AF-A0A7W7S8P0-F1
#
_entry.id   AF-A0A7W7S8P0-F1
#
_cell.length_a   1.000
_cell.length_b   1.000
_cell.length_c   1.000
_cell.angle_alpha   90.00
_cell.angle_beta   90.00
_cell.angle_gamma   90.00
#
_symmetry.space_group_name_H-M   'P 1'
#
loop_
_entity.id
_entity.type
_entity.pdbx_description
1 polymer ?
#
loop_
_entity_poly.entity_id
_entity_poly.type
_entity_poly.pdbx_seq_one_letter_code
_entity_poly.pdbx_strand_id
1 'polypeptide(L)'
;MSDRTTPPPPPFAEPGRLRNVVLIGAAGSGKTTLAEALAHAAGAISRAGTVPDGSTVSDHEAIEHQQQRSVQLALLPLAWRDCKINLLDTPGYADFAGERRAGMRAAEAAVLVVSAAEPVGPTVLALWRECRAAGLPTAIALTHVHSAEAVTACQEAFGEGHPDTVLPLCLPAFRDGHLTGSLELLTGRSYGDAPAPDPAARGALVEAIAGEDDTLLERWVAGEDLDPASLTAALRRELGQNTVHPLICTAAPLGAAELLDLIVDAFPSPLERTDELPPCDPDGPVVAQVVHTAEDQYVGRLSLVRVFSGTLRPDTVLGEERVTAITSPFGHHQRPVPAATAGDLACLAKLAHARTGDTIAADGVELDRWPQPEPLLPTAVEAHSKADEDRLAQSLARLTAQDPALRVEQNPDTHQLVLWSTGEAHQAVVLDRLRTRYGVHVDTVPYRVALRETFAGTGSGHGRHVKQSGGHGQFAICDLTVEPLPGGGFEFVDKVVGGAVPRNFVPSVEKGVRSQLAKGVLAGYPVVDVRVTLTDGKAHSVDSSDAAFQTAAALALREAAADGTVRLLEPVDEVQVLLPDEYQGAVLNDLSARRGHVLGTEPGGPGLSLLRAEVPELELAHYPVDLRSLSHGTGTFSRSYVRHAPMPPALAAQYQ
;
A
#
# COMPACT_ATOMS: atom_id res chain seq x y z
N MET A 1 38.92 1.72 -0.69
CA MET A 1 39.20 2.78 0.30
C MET A 1 37.94 2.95 1.10
N SER A 2 37.91 2.55 2.37
CA SER A 2 36.73 2.76 3.21
C SER A 2 36.56 4.26 3.42
N ASP A 3 35.41 4.79 3.08
CA ASP A 3 35.07 6.18 3.33
C ASP A 3 35.18 6.44 4.84
N ARG A 4 36.13 7.29 5.24
CA ARG A 4 36.44 7.57 6.66
C ARG A 4 35.38 8.46 7.33
N THR A 5 34.31 8.80 6.60
CA THR A 5 33.21 9.67 7.01
C THR A 5 31.99 8.88 7.50
N THR A 6 31.86 7.60 7.14
CA THR A 6 30.72 6.77 7.56
C THR A 6 30.92 6.27 9.01
N PRO A 7 29.97 6.53 9.92
CA PRO A 7 30.04 6.03 11.29
C PRO A 7 30.04 4.49 11.32
N PRO A 8 30.79 3.85 12.23
CA PRO A 8 30.73 2.39 12.37
C PRO A 8 29.30 1.94 12.73
N PRO A 9 28.92 0.70 12.39
CA PRO A 9 27.62 0.18 12.82
C PRO A 9 27.57 0.11 14.36
N PRO A 10 26.38 0.22 14.97
CA PRO A 10 26.21 -0.10 16.37
C PRO A 10 26.78 -1.49 16.69
N PRO A 11 27.31 -1.70 17.90
CA PRO A 11 27.79 -3.02 18.30
C PRO A 11 26.67 -4.05 18.23
N PHE A 12 27.04 -5.32 18.10
CA PHE A 12 26.11 -6.43 18.25
C PHE A 12 25.40 -6.33 19.61
N ALA A 13 24.08 -6.48 19.60
CA ALA A 13 23.26 -6.41 20.80
C ALA A 13 22.45 -7.70 20.93
N GLU A 14 22.41 -8.23 22.15
CA GLU A 14 21.53 -9.36 22.50
C GLU A 14 20.06 -8.93 22.46
N PRO A 15 19.12 -9.87 22.27
CA PRO A 15 17.70 -9.53 22.08
C PRO A 15 17.10 -8.57 23.11
N GLY A 16 17.43 -8.71 24.40
CA GLY A 16 16.92 -7.82 25.46
C GLY A 16 17.41 -6.37 25.39
N ARG A 17 18.49 -6.11 24.65
CA ARG A 17 19.09 -4.79 24.43
C ARG A 17 18.74 -4.17 23.08
N LEU A 18 17.83 -4.81 22.33
CA LEU A 18 17.27 -4.27 21.10
C LEU A 18 16.01 -3.46 21.40
N ARG A 19 15.82 -2.37 20.66
CA ARG A 19 14.56 -1.63 20.57
C ARG A 19 14.28 -1.36 19.09
N ASN A 20 13.28 -2.02 18.52
CA ASN A 20 12.85 -1.71 17.15
C ASN A 20 11.66 -0.75 17.23
N VAL A 21 11.85 0.45 16.68
CA VAL A 21 10.92 1.56 16.86
C VAL A 21 10.55 2.14 15.51
N VAL A 22 9.26 2.24 15.21
CA VAL A 22 8.77 2.85 13.98
C VAL A 22 8.26 4.27 14.23
N LEU A 23 8.65 5.21 13.36
CA LEU A 23 8.08 6.55 13.33
C LEU A 23 6.84 6.55 12.45
N ILE A 24 5.70 6.91 13.02
CA ILE A 24 4.40 6.99 12.33
C ILE A 24 3.88 8.42 12.42
N GLY A 25 3.25 8.94 11.37
CA GLY A 25 2.76 10.32 11.37
C GLY A 25 2.41 10.80 9.99
N ALA A 26 1.54 11.80 9.89
CA ALA A 26 1.11 12.37 8.62
C ALA A 26 2.28 12.99 7.82
N ALA A 27 2.09 13.21 6.53
CA ALA A 27 3.03 14.00 5.75
C ALA A 27 3.24 15.39 6.39
N GLY A 28 4.49 15.87 6.43
CA GLY A 28 4.81 17.15 7.07
C GLY A 28 4.88 17.14 8.60
N SER A 29 4.58 16.01 9.27
CA SER A 29 4.61 15.98 10.75
C SER A 29 6.01 16.08 11.37
N GLY A 30 7.07 16.04 10.56
CA GLY A 30 8.45 16.15 11.03
C GLY A 30 9.14 14.83 11.36
N LYS A 31 8.61 13.68 10.93
CA LYS A 31 9.22 12.34 11.14
C LYS A 31 10.71 12.28 10.74
N THR A 32 11.02 12.60 9.49
CA THR A 32 12.39 12.59 8.96
C THR A 32 13.30 13.54 9.74
N THR A 33 12.80 14.74 10.06
CA THR A 33 13.54 15.72 10.88
C THR A 33 13.81 15.20 12.30
N LEU A 34 12.84 14.50 12.90
CA LEU A 34 13.01 13.84 14.20
C LEU A 34 14.00 12.69 14.10
N ALA A 35 13.97 11.89 13.04
CA ALA A 35 14.92 10.81 12.79
C ALA A 35 16.36 11.34 12.71
N GLU A 36 16.58 12.45 12.02
CA GLU A 36 17.87 13.16 11.98
C GLU A 36 18.29 13.68 13.36
N ALA A 37 17.35 14.26 14.12
CA ALA A 37 17.63 14.76 15.46
C ALA A 37 18.04 13.62 16.42
N LEU A 38 17.37 12.46 16.34
CA LEU A 38 17.69 11.26 17.11
C LEU A 38 19.06 10.69 16.70
N ALA A 39 19.35 10.61 15.39
CA ALA A 39 20.64 10.16 14.89
C ALA A 39 21.78 11.09 15.34
N HIS A 40 21.56 12.40 15.33
CA HIS A 40 22.52 13.38 15.82
C HIS A 40 22.72 13.29 17.33
N ALA A 41 21.64 13.19 18.11
CA ALA A 41 21.71 13.02 19.57
C ALA A 41 22.48 11.75 19.96
N ALA A 42 22.25 10.64 19.25
CA ALA A 42 22.98 9.38 19.42
C ALA A 42 24.45 9.44 18.95
N GLY A 43 24.90 10.54 18.35
CA GLY A 43 26.25 10.69 17.79
C GLY A 43 26.50 9.87 16.52
N ALA A 44 25.45 9.36 15.88
CA ALA A 44 25.56 8.63 14.62
C ALA A 44 25.89 9.57 13.46
N ILE A 45 25.46 10.83 13.53
CA ILE A 45 25.84 11.89 12.58
C ILE A 45 26.39 13.10 13.32
N SER A 46 27.33 13.81 12.69
CA SER A 46 27.95 15.00 13.26
C SER A 46 27.07 16.25 13.19
N ARG A 47 26.06 16.24 12.31
CA ARG A 47 25.09 17.33 12.11
C ARG A 47 23.80 16.74 11.56
N ALA A 48 22.66 17.16 12.10
CA ALA A 48 21.35 16.83 11.54
C ALA A 48 21.16 17.47 10.16
N GLY A 49 20.75 16.66 9.18
CA GLY A 49 20.34 17.11 7.86
C GLY A 49 18.95 17.78 7.86
N THR A 50 18.57 18.34 6.73
CA THR A 50 17.23 18.91 6.50
C THR A 50 16.63 18.39 5.21
N VAL A 51 15.31 18.23 5.20
CA VAL A 51 14.54 17.81 4.01
C VAL A 51 14.68 18.82 2.85
N PRO A 52 14.51 20.15 3.08
CA PRO A 52 14.73 21.18 2.06
C PRO A 52 16.09 21.11 1.36
N ASP A 53 17.14 20.79 2.12
CA ASP A 53 18.50 20.72 1.58
C ASP A 53 18.83 19.36 0.95
N GLY A 54 17.91 18.37 1.00
CA GLY A 54 18.15 17.00 0.50
C GLY A 54 19.32 16.31 1.20
N SER A 55 19.53 16.61 2.49
CA SER A 55 20.73 16.21 3.25
C SER A 55 20.46 15.22 4.37
N THR A 56 19.22 14.75 4.50
CA THR A 56 18.83 13.74 5.48
C THR A 56 19.43 12.38 5.13
N VAL A 57 19.62 11.53 6.15
CA VAL A 57 20.18 10.18 5.99
C VAL A 57 19.11 9.19 5.57
N SER A 58 17.88 9.30 6.08
CA SER A 58 16.78 8.38 5.74
C SER A 58 16.35 8.54 4.27
N ASP A 59 16.06 9.77 3.84
CA ASP A 59 15.70 10.08 2.46
C ASP A 59 16.96 10.21 1.58
N HIS A 60 17.27 9.16 0.82
CA HIS A 60 18.49 9.11 0.03
C HIS A 60 18.26 8.81 -1.46
N GLU A 61 17.03 8.50 -1.87
CA GLU A 61 16.69 8.41 -3.30
C GLU A 61 16.45 9.80 -3.89
N ALA A 62 16.86 9.99 -5.15
CA ALA A 62 16.70 11.27 -5.85
C ALA A 62 15.24 11.73 -5.93
N ILE A 63 14.29 10.79 -6.02
CA ILE A 63 12.86 11.10 -6.08
C ILE A 63 12.35 11.70 -4.76
N GLU A 64 12.92 11.29 -3.63
CA GLU A 64 12.57 11.82 -2.30
C GLU A 64 13.06 13.26 -2.15
N HIS A 65 14.25 13.56 -2.66
CA HIS A 65 14.80 14.92 -2.71
C HIS A 65 14.00 15.82 -3.66
N GLN A 66 13.60 15.31 -4.83
CA GLN A 66 12.80 16.08 -5.79
C GLN A 66 11.40 16.39 -5.27
N GLN A 67 10.75 15.41 -4.62
CA GLN A 67 9.39 15.55 -4.11
C GLN A 67 9.33 16.07 -2.66
N GLN A 68 10.48 16.23 -2.01
CA GLN A 68 10.60 16.72 -0.63
C GLN A 68 9.76 15.89 0.36
N ARG A 69 9.76 14.56 0.16
CA ARG A 69 9.01 13.60 0.96
C ARG A 69 9.64 12.21 0.89
N SER A 70 9.59 11.47 1.98
CA SER A 70 9.94 10.05 2.02
C SER A 70 8.94 9.23 1.20
N VAL A 71 9.44 8.27 0.41
CA VAL A 71 8.60 7.38 -0.42
C VAL A 71 8.80 5.89 -0.09
N GLN A 72 9.80 5.57 0.73
CA GLN A 72 10.12 4.21 1.15
C GLN A 72 10.49 4.14 2.63
N LEU A 73 10.46 2.94 3.19
CA LEU A 73 10.95 2.67 4.54
C LEU A 73 12.48 2.80 4.62
N ALA A 74 12.97 3.54 5.61
CA ALA A 74 14.39 3.62 5.93
C ALA A 74 14.70 3.06 7.33
N LEU A 75 15.82 2.36 7.46
CA LEU A 75 16.33 1.87 8.75
C LEU A 75 17.57 2.68 9.17
N LEU A 76 17.52 3.25 10.37
CA LEU A 76 18.62 3.95 11.03
C LEU A 76 18.99 3.23 12.35
N PRO A 77 20.00 2.36 12.33
CA PRO A 77 20.50 1.71 13.54
C PRO A 77 21.36 2.69 14.36
N LEU A 78 20.93 2.97 15.58
CA LEU A 78 21.54 3.90 16.53
C LEU A 78 22.05 3.16 17.77
N ALA A 79 23.15 3.64 18.35
CA ALA A 79 23.61 3.18 19.66
C ALA A 79 23.23 4.24 20.70
N TRP A 80 22.51 3.85 21.74
CA TRP A 80 22.18 4.72 22.87
C TRP A 80 22.31 3.94 24.17
N ARG A 81 23.16 4.43 25.08
CA ARG A 81 23.54 3.72 26.31
C ARG A 81 24.04 2.31 25.97
N ASP A 82 23.47 1.27 26.57
CA ASP A 82 23.80 -0.14 26.36
C ASP A 82 22.87 -0.83 25.34
N CYS A 83 22.00 -0.08 24.68
CA CYS A 83 21.01 -0.60 23.74
C CYS A 83 21.34 -0.22 22.29
N LYS A 84 20.89 -1.08 21.37
CA LYS A 84 20.82 -0.78 19.94
C LYS A 84 19.37 -0.47 19.59
N ILE A 85 19.14 0.73 19.07
CA ILE A 85 17.83 1.19 18.62
C ILE A 85 17.79 1.08 17.10
N ASN A 86 16.90 0.26 16.57
CA ASN A 86 16.61 0.20 15.15
C ASN A 86 15.44 1.13 14.87
N LEU A 87 15.74 2.36 14.44
CA LEU A 87 14.74 3.37 14.11
C LEU A 87 14.28 3.19 12.67
N LEU A 88 12.98 2.95 12.48
CA LEU A 88 12.32 2.75 11.19
C LEU A 88 11.58 4.04 10.84
N ASP A 89 12.12 4.81 9.90
CA ASP A 89 11.49 6.03 9.38
C ASP A 89 10.59 5.67 8.21
N THR A 90 9.30 6.01 8.30
CA THR A 90 8.29 5.61 7.30
C THR A 90 7.71 6.80 6.55
N PRO A 91 7.26 6.61 5.30
CA PRO A 91 6.52 7.61 4.56
C PRO A 91 5.25 8.07 5.28
N GLY A 92 5.00 9.38 5.28
CA GLY A 92 3.78 9.95 5.86
C GLY A 92 2.59 10.05 4.90
N TYR A 93 2.81 9.81 3.61
CA TYR A 93 1.80 9.95 2.58
C TYR A 93 1.00 8.65 2.39
N ALA A 94 -0.32 8.74 2.26
CA ALA A 94 -1.21 7.58 2.26
C ALA A 94 -0.92 6.58 1.11
N ASP A 95 -0.43 7.05 -0.03
CA ASP A 95 -0.10 6.22 -1.18
C ASP A 95 0.99 5.18 -0.87
N PHE A 96 1.83 5.45 0.14
CA PHE A 96 2.91 4.56 0.58
C PHE A 96 2.55 3.79 1.85
N ALA A 97 1.27 3.54 2.11
CA ALA A 97 0.83 2.78 3.28
C ALA A 97 1.44 1.37 3.37
N GLY A 98 1.80 0.75 2.23
CA GLY A 98 2.50 -0.55 2.21
C GLY A 98 3.86 -0.51 2.92
N GLU A 99 4.64 0.56 2.70
CA GLU A 99 5.94 0.81 3.35
C GLU A 99 5.78 1.09 4.84
N ARG A 100 4.77 1.89 5.22
CA ARG A 100 4.44 2.16 6.62
C ARG A 100 4.11 0.87 7.37
N ARG A 101 3.23 0.03 6.82
CA ARG A 101 2.83 -1.24 7.42
C ARG A 101 3.98 -2.24 7.50
N ALA A 102 4.91 -2.19 6.56
CA ALA A 102 6.16 -2.95 6.63
C ALA A 102 7.03 -2.50 7.82
N GLY A 103 7.15 -1.20 8.05
CA GLY A 103 7.82 -0.65 9.24
C GLY A 103 7.15 -1.08 10.54
N MET A 104 5.82 -1.00 10.61
CA MET A 104 5.04 -1.48 11.76
C MET A 104 5.25 -2.96 12.04
N ARG A 105 5.30 -3.79 10.98
CA ARG A 105 5.60 -5.23 11.08
C ARG A 105 6.99 -5.53 11.65
N ALA A 106 7.95 -4.64 11.43
CA ALA A 106 9.34 -4.84 11.83
C ALA A 106 9.67 -4.30 13.24
N ALA A 107 8.74 -3.57 13.87
CA ALA A 107 8.93 -2.88 15.13
C ALA A 107 8.19 -3.57 16.30
N GLU A 108 8.65 -3.32 17.53
CA GLU A 108 7.90 -3.68 18.74
C GLU A 108 7.14 -2.50 19.35
N ALA A 109 7.42 -1.28 18.90
CA ALA A 109 6.75 -0.09 19.40
C ALA A 109 6.77 1.04 18.35
N ALA A 110 5.84 1.98 18.50
CA ALA A 110 5.69 3.13 17.62
C ALA A 110 5.91 4.44 18.38
N VAL A 111 6.43 5.43 17.65
CA VAL A 111 6.36 6.84 18.03
C VAL A 111 5.44 7.53 17.03
N LEU A 112 4.26 7.95 17.50
CA LEU A 112 3.35 8.77 16.72
C LEU A 112 3.85 10.22 16.75
N VAL A 113 4.36 10.69 15.62
CA VAL A 113 4.88 12.04 15.41
C VAL A 113 3.73 12.95 14.97
N VAL A 114 3.35 13.86 15.86
CA VAL A 114 2.24 14.81 15.69
C VAL A 114 2.81 16.22 15.62
N SER A 115 2.37 17.02 14.64
CA SER A 115 2.76 18.42 14.53
C SER A 115 1.81 19.31 15.30
N ALA A 116 2.31 20.14 16.21
CA ALA A 116 1.52 21.16 16.89
C ALA A 116 1.16 22.36 15.98
N ALA A 117 1.68 22.40 14.75
CA ALA A 117 1.34 23.44 13.77
C ALA A 117 -0.07 23.28 13.20
N GLU A 118 -0.66 22.08 13.31
CA GLU A 118 -2.00 21.77 12.82
C GLU A 118 -2.81 21.07 13.92
N PRO A 119 -4.15 21.25 13.98
CA PRO A 119 -4.99 20.50 14.88
C PRO A 119 -4.89 18.98 14.65
N VAL A 120 -5.16 18.19 15.69
CA VAL A 120 -5.24 16.72 15.56
C VAL A 120 -6.47 16.37 14.71
N GLY A 121 -6.24 16.19 13.41
CA GLY A 121 -7.28 15.91 12.44
C GLY A 121 -7.54 14.42 12.18
N PRO A 122 -8.52 14.10 11.33
CA PRO A 122 -8.92 12.73 10.99
C PRO A 122 -7.77 11.84 10.52
N THR A 123 -6.82 12.37 9.74
CA THR A 123 -5.65 11.62 9.26
C THR A 123 -4.75 11.13 10.39
N VAL A 124 -4.50 11.97 11.41
CA VAL A 124 -3.67 11.60 12.56
C VAL A 124 -4.41 10.58 13.43
N LEU A 125 -5.72 10.74 13.61
CA LEU A 125 -6.55 9.77 14.33
C LEU A 125 -6.62 8.41 13.62
N ALA A 126 -6.63 8.39 12.28
CA ALA A 126 -6.58 7.15 11.51
C ALA A 126 -5.25 6.41 11.74
N LEU A 127 -4.12 7.13 11.76
CA LEU A 127 -2.81 6.56 12.09
C LEU A 127 -2.74 6.05 13.53
N TRP A 128 -3.30 6.78 14.49
CA TRP A 128 -3.44 6.32 15.88
C TRP A 128 -4.18 4.99 15.96
N ARG A 129 -5.36 4.89 15.32
CA ARG A 129 -6.15 3.65 15.26
C ARG A 129 -5.39 2.51 14.59
N GLU A 130 -4.59 2.79 13.56
CA GLU A 130 -3.77 1.78 12.90
C GLU A 130 -2.69 1.22 13.84
N CYS A 131 -2.00 2.07 14.62
CA CYS A 131 -1.08 1.60 15.67
C CYS A 131 -1.77 0.71 16.69
N ARG A 132 -2.96 1.11 17.16
CA ARG A 132 -3.78 0.34 18.11
C ARG A 132 -4.21 -1.01 17.53
N ALA A 133 -4.67 -1.03 16.28
CA ALA A 133 -5.08 -2.24 15.57
C ALA A 133 -3.92 -3.21 15.32
N ALA A 134 -2.70 -2.68 15.17
CA ALA A 134 -1.48 -3.48 15.09
C ALA A 134 -0.96 -3.95 16.46
N GLY A 135 -1.59 -3.52 17.57
CA GLY A 135 -1.18 -3.85 18.92
C GLY A 135 0.15 -3.21 19.35
N LEU A 136 0.62 -2.17 18.66
CA LEU A 136 1.92 -1.56 18.94
C LEU A 136 1.85 -0.59 20.13
N PRO A 137 2.62 -0.82 21.22
CA PRO A 137 2.92 0.17 22.23
C PRO A 137 3.33 1.51 21.60
N THR A 138 2.57 2.57 21.89
CA THR A 138 2.71 3.85 21.19
C THR A 138 3.00 4.99 22.16
N ALA A 139 4.11 5.69 21.93
CA ALA A 139 4.39 7.01 22.50
C ALA A 139 4.12 8.11 21.47
N ILE A 140 4.02 9.36 21.93
CA ILE A 140 3.72 10.54 21.11
C ILE A 140 4.93 11.50 21.16
N ALA A 141 5.41 11.88 19.98
CA ALA A 141 6.37 12.97 19.82
C ALA A 141 5.67 14.17 19.20
N LEU A 142 5.56 15.26 19.97
CA LEU A 142 4.91 16.49 19.53
C LEU A 142 5.97 17.44 18.94
N THR A 143 5.93 17.66 17.64
CA THR A 143 6.84 18.54 16.89
C THR A 143 6.23 19.93 16.69
N HIS A 144 7.02 20.90 16.22
CA HIS A 144 6.58 22.27 15.90
C HIS A 144 5.84 22.96 17.06
N VAL A 145 6.25 22.65 18.29
CA VAL A 145 5.57 23.10 19.50
C VAL A 145 5.98 24.52 19.90
N HIS A 146 4.98 25.35 20.22
CA HIS A 146 5.17 26.75 20.61
C HIS A 146 4.66 27.08 22.03
N SER A 147 3.76 26.25 22.56
CA SER A 147 3.16 26.40 23.88
C SER A 147 2.73 25.02 24.42
N ALA A 148 2.31 24.97 25.68
CA ALA A 148 1.80 23.74 26.30
C ALA A 148 0.37 23.37 25.85
N GLU A 149 -0.37 24.26 25.16
CA GLU A 149 -1.77 24.02 24.75
C GLU A 149 -1.91 22.81 23.82
N ALA A 150 -0.93 22.59 22.95
CA ALA A 150 -0.91 21.47 22.03
C ALA A 150 -0.78 20.10 22.74
N VAL A 151 -0.24 20.08 23.96
CA VAL A 151 -0.21 18.86 24.81
C VAL A 151 -1.62 18.49 25.21
N THR A 152 -2.40 19.43 25.73
CA THR A 152 -3.80 19.22 26.13
C THR A 152 -4.65 18.75 24.95
N ALA A 153 -4.47 19.35 23.77
CA ALA A 153 -5.17 18.91 22.56
C ALA A 153 -4.86 17.44 22.19
N CYS A 154 -3.62 16.98 22.39
CA CYS A 154 -3.26 15.58 22.20
C CYS A 154 -3.92 14.67 23.24
N GLN A 155 -3.97 15.09 24.51
CA GLN A 155 -4.62 14.33 25.58
C GLN A 155 -6.12 14.15 25.30
N GLU A 156 -6.81 15.20 24.86
CA GLU A 156 -8.22 15.14 24.48
C GLU A 156 -8.45 14.24 23.26
N ALA A 157 -7.58 14.33 22.24
CA ALA A 157 -7.77 13.62 20.98
C ALA A 157 -7.44 12.11 21.07
N PHE A 158 -6.36 11.75 21.78
CA PHE A 158 -5.89 10.36 21.86
C PHE A 158 -6.31 9.64 23.14
N GLY A 159 -6.79 10.38 24.15
CA GLY A 159 -7.22 9.79 25.42
C GLY A 159 -8.51 8.98 25.34
N GLU A 160 -9.24 9.00 24.21
CA GLU A 160 -10.45 8.19 24.00
C GLU A 160 -11.53 8.36 25.09
N GLY A 161 -11.64 9.57 25.67
CA GLY A 161 -12.52 9.88 26.80
C GLY A 161 -11.87 9.76 28.19
N HIS A 162 -10.61 9.30 28.23
CA HIS A 162 -9.74 9.21 29.40
C HIS A 162 -8.41 9.96 29.13
N PRO A 163 -8.41 11.30 29.18
CA PRO A 163 -7.23 12.12 28.84
C PRO A 163 -5.96 11.77 29.62
N ASP A 164 -6.12 11.22 30.83
CA ASP A 164 -5.04 10.81 31.73
C ASP A 164 -4.26 9.57 31.23
N THR A 165 -4.71 8.93 30.14
CA THR A 165 -3.94 7.88 29.47
C THR A 165 -2.80 8.45 28.61
N VAL A 166 -2.86 9.73 28.23
CA VAL A 166 -1.78 10.42 27.51
C VAL A 166 -0.96 11.23 28.51
N LEU A 167 0.29 10.80 28.72
CA LEU A 167 1.11 11.22 29.85
C LEU A 167 2.27 12.12 29.42
N PRO A 168 2.24 13.43 29.71
CA PRO A 168 3.40 14.29 29.50
C PRO A 168 4.54 13.84 30.42
N LEU A 169 5.62 13.29 29.87
CA LEU A 169 6.75 12.82 30.67
C LEU A 169 7.73 13.93 31.05
N CYS A 170 7.77 14.98 30.25
CA CYS A 170 8.65 16.12 30.47
C CYS A 170 7.81 17.39 30.61
N LEU A 171 8.18 18.24 31.57
CA LEU A 171 7.69 19.61 31.66
C LEU A 171 8.50 20.49 30.70
N PRO A 172 7.91 21.02 29.61
CA PRO A 172 8.63 21.86 28.67
C PRO A 172 8.79 23.29 29.19
N ALA A 173 9.94 23.91 28.91
CA ALA A 173 10.16 25.34 29.10
C ALA A 173 10.17 26.05 27.74
N PHE A 174 9.33 27.09 27.63
CA PHE A 174 9.26 27.94 26.44
C PHE A 174 9.76 29.35 26.73
N ARG A 175 10.49 29.94 25.78
CA ARG A 175 10.85 31.36 25.76
C ARG A 175 10.53 31.91 24.37
N ASP A 176 9.71 32.96 24.31
CA ASP A 176 9.28 33.59 23.06
C ASP A 176 8.69 32.60 22.03
N GLY A 177 7.95 31.59 22.51
CA GLY A 177 7.34 30.56 21.65
C GLY A 177 8.30 29.49 21.13
N HIS A 178 9.54 29.44 21.65
CA HIS A 178 10.51 28.39 21.33
C HIS A 178 10.78 27.50 22.54
N LEU A 179 10.83 26.19 22.33
CA LEU A 179 11.26 25.23 23.34
C LEU A 179 12.74 25.46 23.67
N THR A 180 13.05 25.77 24.93
CA THR A 180 14.42 26.08 25.40
C THR A 180 14.97 25.05 26.38
N GLY A 181 14.10 24.23 26.98
CA GLY A 181 14.51 23.16 27.87
C GLY A 181 13.34 22.26 28.25
N SER A 182 13.64 21.19 28.97
CA SER A 182 12.66 20.24 29.48
C SER A 182 13.14 19.65 30.81
N LEU A 183 12.20 19.32 31.70
CA LEU A 183 12.47 18.58 32.94
C LEU A 183 11.68 17.27 32.91
N GLU A 184 12.37 16.14 32.92
CA GLU A 184 11.75 14.83 33.01
C GLU A 184 11.23 14.59 34.43
N LEU A 185 9.94 14.24 34.54
CA LEU A 185 9.19 14.33 35.79
C LEU A 185 9.42 13.14 36.75
N LEU A 186 9.81 11.95 36.27
CA LEU A 186 10.01 10.78 37.12
C LEU A 186 11.37 10.77 37.82
N THR A 187 12.42 11.09 37.07
CA THR A 187 13.84 11.06 37.46
C THR A 187 14.39 12.43 37.82
N GLY A 188 13.74 13.52 37.39
CA GLY A 188 14.21 14.89 37.61
C GLY A 188 15.37 15.32 36.69
N ARG A 189 15.64 14.57 35.61
CA ARG A 189 16.69 14.94 34.64
C ARG A 189 16.31 16.23 33.90
N SER A 190 17.27 17.14 33.78
CA SER A 190 17.10 18.43 33.10
C SER A 190 17.81 18.45 31.76
N TYR A 191 17.15 19.01 30.74
CA TYR A 191 17.69 19.20 29.40
C TYR A 191 17.57 20.67 29.01
N GLY A 192 18.63 21.26 28.45
CA GLY A 192 18.67 22.67 28.09
C GLY A 192 18.40 23.61 29.28
N ASP A 193 17.70 24.72 29.01
CA ASP A 193 17.22 25.68 30.02
C ASP A 193 15.95 25.13 30.68
N ALA A 194 16.09 24.04 31.46
CA ALA A 194 14.96 23.33 32.06
C ALA A 194 14.15 24.21 33.04
N PRO A 195 12.82 24.00 33.14
CA PRO A 195 12.00 24.69 34.12
C PRO A 195 12.29 24.23 35.55
N ALA A 196 11.84 24.99 36.53
CA ALA A 196 11.87 24.55 37.92
C ALA A 196 10.97 23.32 38.11
N PRO A 197 11.30 22.40 39.05
CA PRO A 197 10.43 21.29 39.38
C PRO A 197 9.03 21.72 39.77
N ASP A 198 8.04 20.99 39.24
CA ASP A 198 6.62 21.17 39.56
C ASP A 198 6.09 19.91 40.27
N PRO A 199 5.97 19.92 41.61
CA PRO A 199 5.45 18.78 42.36
C PRO A 199 4.03 18.36 41.98
N ALA A 200 3.20 19.28 41.50
CA ALA A 200 1.83 18.97 41.08
C ALA A 200 1.82 18.20 39.76
N ALA A 201 2.60 18.66 38.77
CA ALA A 201 2.77 17.96 37.51
C ALA A 201 3.39 16.56 37.70
N ARG A 202 4.41 16.45 38.56
CA ARG A 202 4.98 15.16 38.93
C ARG A 202 3.96 14.26 39.65
N GLY A 203 3.21 14.81 40.60
CA GLY A 203 2.20 14.08 41.35
C GLY A 203 1.14 13.47 40.44
N ALA A 204 0.63 14.25 39.47
CA ALA A 204 -0.34 13.77 38.48
C ALA A 204 0.22 12.64 37.61
N LEU A 205 1.47 12.75 37.15
CA LEU A 205 2.12 11.69 36.38
C LEU A 205 2.29 10.40 37.19
N VAL A 206 2.73 10.52 38.45
CA VAL A 206 2.91 9.37 39.33
C VAL A 206 1.58 8.70 39.67
N GLU A 207 0.54 9.48 39.95
CA GLU A 207 -0.80 8.97 40.20
C GLU A 207 -1.33 8.19 39.00
N ALA A 208 -1.15 8.72 37.78
CA ALA A 208 -1.59 8.05 36.57
C ALA A 208 -0.83 6.74 36.29
N ILE A 209 0.49 6.72 36.51
CA ILE A 209 1.29 5.48 36.35
C ILE A 209 0.96 4.46 37.45
N ALA A 210 0.75 4.91 38.68
CA ALA A 210 0.43 4.04 39.81
C ALA A 210 -1.01 3.53 39.77
N GLY A 211 -1.94 4.24 39.11
CA GLY A 211 -3.36 3.90 39.06
C GLY A 211 -3.66 2.51 38.49
N GLU A 212 -2.78 1.97 37.66
CA GLU A 212 -2.89 0.62 37.06
C GLU A 212 -2.13 -0.46 37.87
N ASP A 213 -1.52 -0.10 39.00
CA ASP A 213 -0.78 -0.99 39.91
C ASP A 213 -1.29 -0.86 41.35
N ASP A 214 -2.10 -1.83 41.81
CA ASP A 214 -2.64 -1.81 43.18
C ASP A 214 -1.55 -1.61 44.25
N THR A 215 -0.36 -2.18 44.06
CA THR A 215 0.73 -2.08 45.05
C THR A 215 1.36 -0.69 45.06
N LEU A 216 1.59 -0.09 43.88
CA LEU A 216 2.12 1.28 43.82
C LEU A 216 1.06 2.30 44.23
N LEU A 217 -0.20 2.08 43.88
CA LEU A 217 -1.32 2.94 44.26
C LEU A 217 -1.49 2.98 45.79
N GLU A 218 -1.49 1.82 46.45
CA GLU A 218 -1.58 1.74 47.92
C GLU A 218 -0.45 2.53 48.60
N ARG A 219 0.79 2.36 48.12
CA ARG A 219 1.96 3.07 48.64
C ARG A 219 1.86 4.57 48.40
N TRP A 220 1.45 4.99 47.21
CA TRP A 220 1.25 6.40 46.85
C TRP A 220 0.18 7.07 47.72
N VAL A 221 -0.98 6.42 47.89
CA VAL A 221 -2.09 6.90 48.72
C VAL A 221 -1.70 6.96 50.20
N ALA A 222 -0.81 6.07 50.66
CA ALA A 222 -0.22 6.11 51.99
C ALA A 222 0.78 7.27 52.19
N GLY A 223 1.08 8.04 51.15
CA GLY A 223 2.03 9.16 51.16
C GLY A 223 3.49 8.73 51.08
N GLU A 224 3.77 7.50 50.63
CA GLU A 224 5.14 7.06 50.37
C GLU A 224 5.71 7.71 49.10
N ASP A 225 6.99 8.07 49.14
CA ASP A 225 7.70 8.52 47.95
C ASP A 225 8.12 7.30 47.11
N LEU A 226 7.57 7.18 45.91
CA LEU A 226 7.86 6.08 44.99
C LEU A 226 9.19 6.33 44.27
N ASP A 227 10.07 5.34 44.30
CA ASP A 227 11.38 5.45 43.68
C ASP A 227 11.28 5.45 42.14
N PRO A 228 12.17 6.17 41.43
CA PRO A 228 12.10 6.28 39.97
C PRO A 228 12.18 4.94 39.21
N ALA A 229 12.84 3.92 39.78
CA ALA A 229 12.98 2.63 39.11
C ALA A 229 11.65 1.86 39.12
N SER A 230 10.93 1.86 40.24
CA SER A 230 9.58 1.30 40.34
C SER A 230 8.61 1.99 39.38
N LEU A 231 8.66 3.32 39.29
CA LEU A 231 7.81 4.10 38.37
C LEU A 231 8.13 3.83 36.90
N THR A 232 9.42 3.72 36.56
CA THR A 232 9.85 3.38 35.19
C THR A 232 9.40 1.97 34.80
N ALA A 233 9.46 1.01 35.73
CA ALA A 233 8.99 -0.35 35.51
C ALA A 233 7.47 -0.42 35.30
N ALA A 234 6.70 0.34 36.08
CA ALA A 234 5.26 0.48 35.87
C ALA A 234 4.96 1.12 34.51
N LEU A 235 5.62 2.23 34.17
CA LEU A 235 5.47 2.88 32.87
C LEU A 235 5.73 1.92 31.69
N ARG A 236 6.79 1.10 31.77
CA ARG A 236 7.11 0.07 30.78
C ARG A 236 5.97 -0.92 30.61
N ARG A 237 5.40 -1.41 31.72
CA ARG A 237 4.29 -2.37 31.71
C ARG A 237 3.06 -1.75 31.06
N GLU A 238 2.66 -0.56 31.50
CA GLU A 238 1.46 0.12 31.02
C GLU A 238 1.57 0.52 29.54
N LEU A 239 2.75 1.02 29.12
CA LEU A 239 3.02 1.28 27.70
C LEU A 239 2.91 -0.02 26.89
N GLY A 240 3.50 -1.11 27.37
CA GLY A 240 3.43 -2.43 26.74
C GLY A 240 2.00 -2.97 26.60
N GLN A 241 1.12 -2.62 27.54
CA GLN A 241 -0.30 -2.98 27.54
C GLN A 241 -1.18 -2.00 26.74
N ASN A 242 -0.60 -0.92 26.20
CA ASN A 242 -1.32 0.16 25.53
C ASN A 242 -2.39 0.83 26.43
N THR A 243 -2.17 0.87 27.74
CA THR A 243 -3.05 1.57 28.70
C THR A 243 -2.62 3.03 28.86
N VAL A 244 -1.31 3.31 28.74
CA VAL A 244 -0.75 4.66 28.82
C VAL A 244 0.17 4.97 27.65
N HIS A 245 0.24 6.26 27.33
CA HIS A 245 0.87 6.80 26.12
C HIS A 245 1.73 8.02 26.47
N PRO A 246 3.04 7.82 26.69
CA PRO A 246 3.99 8.90 26.93
C PRO A 246 3.97 9.97 25.84
N LEU A 247 4.01 11.24 26.23
CA LEU A 247 4.11 12.38 25.33
C LEU A 247 5.38 13.19 25.64
N ILE A 248 6.17 13.45 24.60
CA ILE A 248 7.38 14.28 24.65
C ILE A 248 7.26 15.40 23.62
N CYS A 249 7.49 16.65 24.06
CA CYS A 249 7.66 17.81 23.19
C CYS A 249 9.04 17.81 22.55
N THR A 250 9.11 18.04 21.24
CA THR A 250 10.35 17.97 20.46
C THR A 250 10.56 19.22 19.61
N ALA A 251 11.77 19.77 19.67
CA ALA A 251 12.29 20.82 18.80
C ALA A 251 13.81 20.72 18.82
N ALA A 252 14.39 20.09 17.79
CA ALA A 252 15.80 19.72 17.76
C ALA A 252 16.72 20.90 18.19
N PRO A 253 17.67 20.68 19.11
CA PRO A 253 18.09 19.38 19.65
C PRO A 253 17.24 18.82 20.81
N LEU A 254 16.31 19.61 21.36
CA LEU A 254 15.52 19.22 22.53
C LEU A 254 14.41 18.23 22.17
N GLY A 255 14.13 17.31 23.08
CA GLY A 255 13.20 16.19 22.91
C GLY A 255 13.83 14.94 22.30
N ALA A 256 14.99 15.04 21.64
CA ALA A 256 15.64 13.89 21.01
C ALA A 256 16.32 12.97 22.04
N ALA A 257 17.10 13.53 22.96
CA ALA A 257 17.75 12.74 24.01
C ALA A 257 16.71 12.18 25.00
N GLU A 258 15.69 12.97 25.31
CA GLU A 258 14.54 12.59 26.13
C GLU A 258 13.80 11.38 25.53
N LEU A 259 13.56 11.40 24.21
CA LEU A 259 12.91 10.30 23.51
C LEU A 259 13.81 9.06 23.44
N LEU A 260 15.12 9.21 23.20
CA LEU A 260 16.06 8.08 23.23
C LEU A 260 16.11 7.42 24.61
N ASP A 261 16.08 8.22 25.68
CA ASP A 261 16.00 7.74 27.06
C ASP A 261 14.70 6.97 27.29
N LEU A 262 13.55 7.52 26.89
CA LEU A 262 12.26 6.83 26.98
C LEU A 262 12.25 5.49 26.22
N ILE A 263 12.80 5.46 25.00
CA ILE A 263 12.87 4.24 24.19
C ILE A 263 13.68 3.15 24.93
N VAL A 264 14.82 3.49 25.52
CA VAL A 264 15.62 2.51 26.25
C VAL A 264 14.91 2.04 27.52
N ASP A 265 14.35 3.00 28.27
CA ASP A 265 13.85 2.78 29.62
C ASP A 265 12.47 2.07 29.62
N ALA A 266 11.56 2.41 28.69
CA ALA A 266 10.17 1.95 28.70
C ALA A 266 9.69 1.14 27.49
N PHE A 267 10.34 1.20 26.32
CA PHE A 267 9.83 0.45 25.16
C PHE A 267 10.15 -1.06 25.30
N PRO A 268 9.26 -1.94 24.78
CA PRO A 268 9.51 -3.37 24.78
C PRO A 268 10.73 -3.74 23.95
N SER A 269 11.43 -4.77 24.41
CA SER A 269 12.40 -5.50 23.59
C SER A 269 11.70 -6.59 22.77
N PRO A 270 12.35 -7.13 21.73
CA PRO A 270 11.86 -8.30 21.01
C PRO A 270 11.51 -9.52 21.88
N LEU A 271 12.07 -9.64 23.10
CA LEU A 271 11.76 -10.72 24.04
C LEU A 271 10.38 -10.58 24.70
N GLU A 272 9.83 -9.38 24.72
CA GLU A 272 8.57 -9.04 25.40
C GLU A 272 7.37 -9.02 24.45
N ARG A 273 7.56 -9.50 23.22
CA ARG A 273 6.49 -9.58 22.23
C ARG A 273 5.40 -10.56 22.66
N THR A 274 4.16 -10.17 22.39
CA THR A 274 2.94 -10.92 22.73
C THR A 274 2.14 -11.36 21.50
N ASP A 275 2.66 -11.09 20.30
CA ASP A 275 2.09 -11.53 19.02
C ASP A 275 2.24 -13.05 18.79
N GLU A 276 1.56 -13.58 17.78
CA GLU A 276 1.55 -15.01 17.44
C GLU A 276 2.74 -15.44 16.55
N LEU A 277 3.72 -14.58 16.35
CA LEU A 277 4.87 -14.89 15.49
C LEU A 277 5.90 -15.73 16.26
N PRO A 278 6.93 -16.27 15.58
CA PRO A 278 7.93 -17.10 16.23
C PRO A 278 8.58 -16.38 17.43
N PRO A 279 8.82 -17.11 18.53
CA PRO A 279 9.44 -16.56 19.71
C PRO A 279 10.85 -16.06 19.38
N CYS A 280 11.23 -14.98 20.06
CA CYS A 280 12.57 -14.39 19.95
C CYS A 280 13.60 -15.27 20.66
N ASP A 281 14.02 -16.34 19.98
CA ASP A 281 15.03 -17.30 20.44
C ASP A 281 16.28 -17.19 19.54
N PRO A 282 17.41 -16.65 20.03
CA PRO A 282 18.63 -16.49 19.22
C PRO A 282 19.31 -17.83 18.88
N ASP A 283 19.04 -18.90 19.65
CA ASP A 283 19.62 -20.23 19.48
C ASP A 283 18.70 -21.17 18.66
N GLY A 284 17.48 -20.73 18.36
CA GLY A 284 16.51 -21.44 17.53
C GLY A 284 16.86 -21.47 16.03
N PRO A 285 16.06 -22.18 15.22
CA PRO A 285 16.19 -22.15 13.77
C PRO A 285 15.90 -20.76 13.21
N VAL A 286 16.63 -20.37 12.16
CA VAL A 286 16.45 -19.03 11.59
C VAL A 286 15.10 -18.92 10.91
N VAL A 287 14.32 -17.92 11.35
CA VAL A 287 13.10 -17.46 10.71
C VAL A 287 13.18 -15.93 10.59
N ALA A 288 13.19 -15.42 9.36
CA ALA A 288 13.21 -14.00 9.06
C ALA A 288 12.13 -13.65 8.03
N GLN A 289 11.72 -12.38 7.98
CA GLN A 289 10.82 -11.88 6.94
C GLN A 289 11.47 -10.70 6.23
N VAL A 290 11.35 -10.64 4.90
CA VAL A 290 11.76 -9.46 4.12
C VAL A 290 10.76 -8.36 4.36
N VAL A 291 11.18 -7.27 4.98
CA VAL A 291 10.31 -6.11 5.27
C VAL A 291 10.36 -5.07 4.16
N HIS A 292 11.50 -4.95 3.47
CA HIS A 292 11.65 -4.04 2.34
C HIS A 292 12.70 -4.56 1.37
N THR A 293 12.50 -4.32 0.08
CA THR A 293 13.45 -4.72 -0.98
C THR A 293 13.83 -3.49 -1.78
N ALA A 294 15.11 -3.13 -1.72
CA ALA A 294 15.72 -2.11 -2.56
C ALA A 294 16.61 -2.78 -3.62
N GLU A 295 17.13 -1.99 -4.56
CA GLU A 295 18.36 -2.38 -5.25
C GLU A 295 19.44 -1.31 -5.04
N ASP A 296 20.67 -1.71 -5.24
CA ASP A 296 21.84 -0.87 -5.30
C ASP A 296 22.55 -1.11 -6.63
N GLN A 297 23.08 -0.04 -7.22
CA GLN A 297 23.73 -0.08 -8.53
C GLN A 297 24.99 -0.97 -8.58
N TYR A 298 25.63 -1.25 -7.44
CA TYR A 298 26.84 -2.07 -7.34
C TYR A 298 26.56 -3.46 -6.78
N VAL A 299 25.71 -3.55 -5.75
CA VAL A 299 25.45 -4.79 -5.01
C VAL A 299 24.27 -5.57 -5.59
N GLY A 300 23.41 -4.93 -6.38
CA GLY A 300 22.17 -5.50 -6.89
C GLY A 300 21.05 -5.44 -5.86
N ARG A 301 20.19 -6.46 -5.83
CA ARG A 301 19.06 -6.51 -4.88
C ARG A 301 19.55 -6.56 -3.43
N LEU A 302 18.97 -5.71 -2.59
CA LEU A 302 19.16 -5.64 -1.15
C LEU A 302 17.82 -5.87 -0.46
N SER A 303 17.76 -6.90 0.38
CA SER A 303 16.57 -7.26 1.14
C SER A 303 16.80 -6.88 2.60
N LEU A 304 16.06 -5.88 3.09
CA LEU A 304 15.98 -5.59 4.53
C LEU A 304 15.12 -6.67 5.18
N VAL A 305 15.68 -7.38 6.15
CA VAL A 305 15.02 -8.49 6.85
C VAL A 305 14.90 -8.22 8.34
N ARG A 306 13.79 -8.67 8.92
CA ARG A 306 13.57 -8.78 10.38
C ARG A 306 13.76 -10.23 10.81
N VAL A 307 14.66 -10.50 11.74
CA VAL A 307 14.99 -11.87 12.21
C VAL A 307 14.13 -12.24 13.42
N PHE A 308 13.05 -12.99 13.22
CA PHE A 308 12.13 -13.36 14.29
C PHE A 308 12.74 -14.39 15.26
N SER A 309 13.41 -15.40 14.72
CA SER A 309 14.07 -16.46 15.50
C SER A 309 15.41 -16.84 14.85
N GLY A 310 16.31 -17.42 15.64
CA GLY A 310 17.67 -17.80 15.28
C GLY A 310 18.61 -16.62 15.08
N THR A 311 19.83 -16.92 14.62
CA THR A 311 20.85 -15.92 14.32
C THR A 311 21.34 -16.07 12.88
N LEU A 312 21.15 -15.03 12.07
CA LEU A 312 21.71 -14.93 10.73
C LEU A 312 23.22 -14.74 10.81
N ARG A 313 23.97 -15.60 10.11
CA ARG A 313 25.41 -15.50 9.93
C ARG A 313 25.74 -15.66 8.44
N PRO A 314 26.91 -15.20 7.97
CA PRO A 314 27.43 -15.66 6.69
C PRO A 314 27.39 -17.19 6.61
N ASP A 315 27.07 -17.71 5.42
CA ASP A 315 26.88 -19.11 5.09
C ASP A 315 25.62 -19.80 5.66
N THR A 316 24.79 -19.10 6.44
CA THR A 316 23.45 -19.59 6.81
C THR A 316 22.65 -19.93 5.55
N VAL A 317 22.09 -21.13 5.52
CA VAL A 317 21.24 -21.63 4.42
C VAL A 317 19.78 -21.42 4.82
N LEU A 318 19.01 -20.84 3.91
CA LEU A 318 17.61 -20.45 4.11
C LEU A 318 16.81 -20.94 2.91
N GLY A 319 16.23 -22.15 3.03
CA GLY A 319 15.63 -22.85 1.90
C GLY A 319 16.65 -23.09 0.78
N GLU A 320 16.36 -22.54 -0.41
CA GLU A 320 17.25 -22.62 -1.58
C GLU A 320 18.30 -21.50 -1.64
N GLU A 321 18.23 -20.51 -0.75
CA GLU A 321 19.13 -19.36 -0.73
C GLU A 321 20.22 -19.52 0.32
N ARG A 322 21.40 -18.93 0.07
CA ARG A 322 22.51 -18.87 1.03
C ARG A 322 22.90 -17.43 1.29
N VAL A 323 22.99 -17.09 2.57
CA VAL A 323 23.46 -15.79 3.04
C VAL A 323 24.96 -15.68 2.78
N THR A 324 25.38 -14.68 2.01
CA THR A 324 26.80 -14.46 1.70
C THR A 324 27.41 -13.34 2.53
N ALA A 325 26.66 -12.27 2.77
CA ALA A 325 27.07 -11.12 3.56
C ALA A 325 25.86 -10.50 4.25
N ILE A 326 26.10 -9.91 5.42
CA ILE A 326 25.11 -9.22 6.22
C ILE A 326 25.60 -7.80 6.45
N THR A 327 24.72 -6.82 6.23
CA THR A 327 25.03 -5.41 6.40
C THR A 327 24.00 -4.71 7.27
N SER A 328 24.44 -3.70 8.01
CA SER A 328 23.60 -2.74 8.72
C SER A 328 23.50 -1.48 7.85
N PRO A 329 22.32 -1.15 7.30
CA PRO A 329 22.16 0.04 6.46
C PRO A 329 22.33 1.32 7.28
N PHE A 330 22.73 2.40 6.62
CA PHE A 330 22.70 3.76 7.15
C PHE A 330 22.69 4.75 5.98
N GLY A 331 21.50 5.19 5.59
CA GLY A 331 21.27 5.84 4.30
C GLY A 331 21.75 4.98 3.14
N HIS A 332 22.49 5.56 2.21
CA HIS A 332 23.06 4.85 1.05
C HIS A 332 24.24 3.93 1.40
N HIS A 333 24.72 3.92 2.65
CA HIS A 333 25.85 3.09 3.07
C HIS A 333 25.41 1.72 3.59
N GLN A 334 26.16 0.69 3.22
CA GLN A 334 26.01 -0.67 3.72
C GLN A 334 27.20 -1.04 4.61
N ARG A 335 26.99 -1.08 5.95
CA ARG A 335 28.06 -1.33 6.92
C ARG A 335 28.12 -2.82 7.25
N PRO A 336 29.21 -3.56 6.93
CA PRO A 336 29.27 -5.00 7.21
C PRO A 336 29.13 -5.31 8.70
N VAL A 337 28.36 -6.35 9.02
CA VAL A 337 28.20 -6.87 10.38
C VAL A 337 28.41 -8.39 10.40
N PRO A 338 28.95 -8.96 11.49
CA PRO A 338 29.28 -10.39 11.54
C PRO A 338 28.05 -11.31 11.65
N ALA A 339 26.95 -10.80 12.21
CA ALA A 339 25.71 -11.54 12.44
C ALA A 339 24.54 -10.58 12.70
N ALA A 340 23.31 -11.08 12.58
CA ALA A 340 22.09 -10.45 13.07
C ALA A 340 21.29 -11.49 13.88
N THR A 341 21.07 -11.21 15.17
CA THR A 341 20.40 -12.13 16.11
C THR A 341 18.89 -12.04 16.02
N ALA A 342 18.18 -12.98 16.66
CA ALA A 342 16.74 -12.89 16.87
C ALA A 342 16.39 -11.54 17.50
N GLY A 343 15.39 -10.88 16.95
CA GLY A 343 15.04 -9.51 17.32
C GLY A 343 15.61 -8.43 16.40
N ASP A 344 16.71 -8.68 15.70
CA ASP A 344 17.43 -7.63 14.98
C ASP A 344 16.95 -7.46 13.52
N LEU A 345 17.38 -6.36 12.90
CA LEU A 345 17.18 -6.06 11.49
C LEU A 345 18.52 -5.92 10.77
N ALA A 346 18.59 -6.44 9.55
CA ALA A 346 19.77 -6.35 8.70
C ALA A 346 19.43 -6.42 7.21
N CYS A 347 20.35 -5.97 6.36
CA CYS A 347 20.27 -6.13 4.92
C CYS A 347 21.02 -7.37 4.46
N LEU A 348 20.39 -8.13 3.57
CA LEU A 348 20.95 -9.27 2.86
C LEU A 348 21.08 -8.93 1.39
N ALA A 349 22.25 -9.19 0.82
CA ALA A 349 22.51 -8.97 -0.60
C ALA A 349 22.31 -10.25 -1.42
N LYS A 350 21.91 -10.09 -2.68
CA LYS A 350 21.90 -11.16 -3.70
C LYS A 350 20.97 -12.34 -3.39
N LEU A 351 19.87 -12.08 -2.70
CA LEU A 351 18.74 -13.01 -2.63
C LEU A 351 18.02 -13.01 -3.98
N ALA A 352 18.00 -14.16 -4.66
CA ALA A 352 17.60 -14.24 -6.07
C ALA A 352 16.07 -14.11 -6.23
N HIS A 353 15.32 -14.72 -5.31
CA HIS A 353 13.89 -14.87 -5.41
C HIS A 353 13.12 -14.12 -4.33
N ALA A 354 13.78 -13.73 -3.25
CA ALA A 354 13.16 -12.99 -2.15
C ALA A 354 12.48 -11.69 -2.62
N ARG A 355 11.24 -11.51 -2.19
CA ARG A 355 10.40 -10.31 -2.37
C ARG A 355 9.97 -9.75 -1.03
N THR A 356 9.52 -8.50 -1.03
CA THR A 356 8.92 -7.87 0.15
C THR A 356 7.72 -8.69 0.65
N GLY A 357 7.73 -9.05 1.93
CA GLY A 357 6.73 -9.89 2.58
C GLY A 357 7.10 -11.39 2.63
N ASP A 358 8.08 -11.86 1.86
CA ASP A 358 8.46 -13.26 1.87
C ASP A 358 9.12 -13.67 3.19
N THR A 359 8.82 -14.89 3.63
CA THR A 359 9.50 -15.52 4.75
C THR A 359 10.76 -16.20 4.24
N ILE A 360 11.86 -15.96 4.94
CA ILE A 360 13.16 -16.58 4.71
C ILE A 360 13.49 -17.40 5.95
N ALA A 361 13.34 -18.72 5.84
CA ALA A 361 13.52 -19.64 6.97
C ALA A 361 14.37 -20.86 6.60
N ALA A 362 15.02 -21.45 7.60
CA ALA A 362 15.75 -22.71 7.43
C ALA A 362 14.81 -23.91 7.24
N ASP A 363 13.69 -23.95 7.97
CA ASP A 363 12.86 -25.15 8.13
C ASP A 363 11.46 -25.06 7.47
N GLY A 364 11.31 -24.27 6.39
CA GLY A 364 10.04 -24.17 5.64
C GLY A 364 8.89 -23.49 6.39
N VAL A 365 9.18 -22.86 7.53
CA VAL A 365 8.22 -22.01 8.25
C VAL A 365 7.82 -20.83 7.35
N GLU A 366 6.51 -20.57 7.27
CA GLU A 366 5.96 -19.43 6.54
C GLU A 366 5.21 -18.51 7.50
N LEU A 367 5.48 -17.21 7.41
CA LEU A 367 4.81 -16.17 8.18
C LEU A 367 3.79 -15.47 7.30
N ASP A 368 2.66 -15.11 7.92
CA ASP A 368 1.67 -14.27 7.27
C ASP A 368 2.27 -12.94 6.82
N ARG A 369 1.79 -12.48 5.66
CA ARG A 369 2.10 -11.15 5.14
C ARG A 369 1.20 -10.12 5.79
N TRP A 370 1.72 -8.91 5.97
CA TRP A 370 0.87 -7.80 6.42
C TRP A 370 -0.05 -7.34 5.28
N PRO A 371 -1.23 -6.76 5.61
CA PRO A 371 -2.17 -6.28 4.60
C PRO A 371 -1.57 -5.19 3.71
N GLN A 372 -1.53 -5.42 2.40
CA GLN A 372 -1.10 -4.42 1.42
C GLN A 372 -2.26 -3.53 0.99
N PRO A 373 -2.02 -2.23 0.72
CA PRO A 373 -3.04 -1.38 0.11
C PRO A 373 -3.37 -1.88 -1.30
N GLU A 374 -4.65 -1.83 -1.67
CA GLU A 374 -5.09 -2.25 -3.01
C GLU A 374 -4.76 -1.17 -4.05
N PRO A 375 -4.06 -1.50 -5.16
CA PRO A 375 -3.79 -0.55 -6.23
C PRO A 375 -4.99 -0.37 -7.15
N LEU A 376 -5.67 0.77 -7.01
CA LEU A 376 -6.93 1.08 -7.70
C LEU A 376 -6.84 2.24 -8.70
N LEU A 377 -5.66 2.88 -8.84
CA LEU A 377 -5.44 3.92 -9.84
C LEU A 377 -4.80 3.33 -11.12
N PRO A 378 -5.55 3.18 -12.23
CA PRO A 378 -5.01 2.67 -13.48
C PRO A 378 -4.21 3.72 -14.24
N THR A 379 -3.10 3.30 -14.83
CA THR A 379 -2.29 4.08 -15.78
C THR A 379 -1.94 3.23 -16.98
N ALA A 380 -2.56 3.50 -18.13
CA ALA A 380 -2.18 2.83 -19.37
C ALA A 380 -0.88 3.44 -19.90
N VAL A 381 0.08 2.59 -20.27
CA VAL A 381 1.41 3.00 -20.72
C VAL A 381 1.81 2.29 -22.00
N GLU A 382 2.57 2.99 -22.84
CA GLU A 382 3.21 2.46 -24.05
C GLU A 382 4.71 2.75 -24.00
N ALA A 383 5.52 1.84 -24.54
CA ALA A 383 6.96 2.07 -24.63
C ALA A 383 7.25 3.22 -25.60
N HIS A 384 8.08 4.18 -25.20
CA HIS A 384 8.40 5.34 -26.02
C HIS A 384 9.19 4.96 -27.29
N SER A 385 10.02 3.93 -27.19
CA SER A 385 10.83 3.41 -28.29
C SER A 385 10.91 1.89 -28.30
N LYS A 386 11.38 1.30 -29.41
CA LYS A 386 11.58 -0.16 -29.50
C LYS A 386 12.60 -0.67 -28.47
N ALA A 387 13.63 0.11 -28.17
CA ALA A 387 14.63 -0.23 -27.16
C ALA A 387 14.06 -0.19 -25.72
N ASP A 388 13.03 0.62 -25.49
CA ASP A 388 12.29 0.62 -24.22
C ASP A 388 11.37 -0.60 -24.15
N GLU A 389 10.68 -0.95 -25.24
CA GLU A 389 9.81 -2.13 -25.34
C GLU A 389 10.57 -3.42 -24.97
N ASP A 390 11.78 -3.60 -25.50
CA ASP A 390 12.63 -4.77 -25.25
C ASP A 390 13.03 -4.90 -23.76
N ARG A 391 13.09 -3.79 -23.01
CA ARG A 391 13.50 -3.72 -21.59
C ARG A 391 12.33 -3.61 -20.61
N LEU A 392 11.16 -3.21 -21.08
CA LEU A 392 10.00 -2.86 -20.26
C LEU A 392 9.53 -4.05 -19.41
N ALA A 393 9.33 -5.22 -20.03
CA ALA A 393 8.83 -6.40 -19.32
C ALA A 393 9.76 -6.83 -18.17
N GLN A 394 11.07 -6.83 -18.40
CA GLN A 394 12.05 -7.17 -17.36
C GLN A 394 12.07 -6.13 -16.23
N SER A 395 11.96 -4.85 -16.56
CA SER A 395 12.00 -3.74 -15.59
C SER A 395 10.75 -3.74 -14.72
N LEU A 396 9.57 -3.96 -15.30
CA LEU A 396 8.31 -4.10 -14.56
C LEU A 396 8.32 -5.30 -13.62
N ALA A 397 8.87 -6.45 -14.05
CA ALA A 397 9.01 -7.62 -13.19
C ALA A 397 9.94 -7.38 -11.99
N ARG A 398 10.96 -6.53 -12.12
CA ARG A 398 11.82 -6.13 -10.99
C ARG A 398 11.10 -5.17 -10.06
N LEU A 399 10.36 -4.22 -10.61
CA LEU A 399 9.63 -3.22 -9.83
C LEU A 399 8.50 -3.84 -9.00
N THR A 400 7.71 -4.75 -9.57
CA THR A 400 6.63 -5.46 -8.83
C THR A 400 7.16 -6.46 -7.80
N ALA A 401 8.40 -6.93 -7.94
CA ALA A 401 9.04 -7.75 -6.91
C ALA A 401 9.47 -6.92 -5.69
N GLN A 402 9.73 -5.62 -5.88
CA GLN A 402 10.11 -4.68 -4.81
C GLN A 402 8.88 -4.11 -4.11
N ASP A 403 7.85 -3.79 -4.91
CA ASP A 403 6.63 -3.13 -4.46
C ASP A 403 5.39 -4.04 -4.62
N PRO A 404 4.93 -4.69 -3.53
CA PRO A 404 3.73 -5.51 -3.55
C PRO A 404 2.44 -4.74 -3.81
N ALA A 405 2.45 -3.41 -3.67
CA ALA A 405 1.32 -2.54 -3.91
C ALA A 405 1.27 -2.01 -5.36
N LEU A 406 2.16 -2.47 -6.24
CA LEU A 406 2.10 -2.22 -7.68
C LEU A 406 1.59 -3.46 -8.42
N ARG A 407 0.50 -3.31 -9.19
CA ARG A 407 -0.02 -4.38 -10.04
C ARG A 407 0.15 -4.02 -11.51
N VAL A 408 0.73 -4.94 -12.29
CA VAL A 408 0.90 -4.80 -13.74
C VAL A 408 -0.08 -5.73 -14.43
N GLU A 409 -0.84 -5.20 -15.37
CA GLU A 409 -1.86 -5.93 -16.13
C GLU A 409 -1.65 -5.72 -17.62
N GLN A 410 -1.55 -6.81 -18.39
CA GLN A 410 -1.74 -6.76 -19.84
C GLN A 410 -3.21 -7.11 -20.11
N ASN A 411 -4.03 -6.10 -20.40
CA ASN A 411 -5.46 -6.31 -20.57
C ASN A 411 -5.73 -7.05 -21.90
N PRO A 412 -6.41 -8.21 -21.89
CA PRO A 412 -6.61 -9.02 -23.10
C PRO A 412 -7.64 -8.42 -24.07
N ASP A 413 -8.54 -7.56 -23.60
CA ASP A 413 -9.61 -6.97 -24.40
C ASP A 413 -9.20 -5.63 -25.01
N THR A 414 -8.52 -4.78 -24.23
CA THR A 414 -8.06 -3.46 -24.71
C THR A 414 -6.65 -3.49 -25.29
N HIS A 415 -5.92 -4.58 -25.05
CA HIS A 415 -4.51 -4.77 -25.38
C HIS A 415 -3.57 -3.74 -24.74
N GLN A 416 -4.04 -2.96 -23.76
CA GLN A 416 -3.22 -2.01 -23.03
C GLN A 416 -2.39 -2.70 -21.96
N LEU A 417 -1.17 -2.21 -21.78
CA LEU A 417 -0.39 -2.46 -20.58
C LEU A 417 -0.79 -1.40 -19.54
N VAL A 418 -1.33 -1.84 -18.41
CA VAL A 418 -1.86 -0.99 -17.35
C VAL A 418 -1.06 -1.20 -16.06
N LEU A 419 -0.55 -0.10 -15.52
CA LEU A 419 0.06 -0.03 -14.21
C LEU A 419 -1.00 0.44 -13.22
N TRP A 420 -1.31 -0.40 -12.25
CA TRP A 420 -2.22 -0.11 -11.15
C TRP A 420 -1.40 0.34 -9.95
N SER A 421 -1.59 1.59 -9.53
CA SER A 421 -0.94 2.18 -8.37
C SER A 421 -1.94 2.45 -7.26
N THR A 422 -1.46 2.68 -6.04
CA THR A 422 -2.31 3.06 -4.90
C THR A 422 -2.80 4.50 -5.02
N GLY A 423 -2.12 5.37 -5.77
CA GLY A 423 -2.48 6.76 -5.99
C GLY A 423 -1.46 7.52 -6.83
N GLU A 424 -1.69 8.82 -7.07
CA GLU A 424 -0.87 9.66 -7.95
C GLU A 424 0.58 9.79 -7.47
N ALA A 425 0.80 9.85 -6.15
CA ALA A 425 2.15 9.95 -5.60
C ALA A 425 2.95 8.68 -5.88
N HIS A 426 2.33 7.53 -5.67
CA HIS A 426 2.94 6.24 -5.96
C HIS A 426 3.13 6.06 -7.48
N GLN A 427 2.15 6.40 -8.30
CA GLN A 427 2.26 6.40 -9.76
C GLN A 427 3.47 7.22 -10.24
N ALA A 428 3.67 8.43 -9.70
CA ALA A 428 4.80 9.28 -10.05
C ALA A 428 6.15 8.62 -9.71
N VAL A 429 6.25 7.96 -8.55
CA VAL A 429 7.46 7.22 -8.14
C VAL A 429 7.72 6.02 -9.05
N VAL A 430 6.68 5.28 -9.43
CA VAL A 430 6.78 4.13 -10.36
C VAL A 430 7.31 4.57 -11.72
N LEU A 431 6.72 5.62 -12.30
CA LEU A 431 7.13 6.17 -13.58
C LEU A 431 8.55 6.76 -13.53
N ASP A 432 8.91 7.45 -12.43
CA ASP A 432 10.27 7.96 -12.26
C ASP A 432 11.28 6.81 -12.16
N ARG A 433 11.03 5.78 -11.34
CA ARG A 433 11.93 4.63 -11.20
C ARG A 433 12.13 3.90 -12.53
N LEU A 434 11.08 3.72 -13.35
CA LEU A 434 11.23 3.18 -14.70
C LEU A 434 12.23 3.99 -15.53
N ARG A 435 12.10 5.31 -15.49
CA ARG A 435 12.95 6.24 -16.24
C ARG A 435 14.37 6.34 -15.70
N THR A 436 14.53 6.59 -14.41
CA THR A 436 15.82 6.98 -13.79
C THR A 436 16.67 5.77 -13.44
N ARG A 437 16.06 4.71 -12.91
CA ARG A 437 16.75 3.49 -12.45
C ARG A 437 16.93 2.47 -13.56
N TYR A 438 15.90 2.22 -14.35
CA TYR A 438 15.92 1.19 -15.39
C TYR A 438 16.17 1.75 -16.80
N GLY A 439 16.16 3.08 -16.96
CA GLY A 439 16.39 3.74 -18.25
C GLY A 439 15.32 3.39 -19.28
N VAL A 440 14.09 3.10 -18.83
CA VAL A 440 12.93 2.75 -19.66
C VAL A 440 11.98 3.94 -19.70
N HIS A 441 11.80 4.50 -20.88
CA HIS A 441 10.85 5.58 -21.11
C HIS A 441 9.50 5.03 -21.55
N VAL A 442 8.45 5.46 -20.87
CA VAL A 442 7.07 5.11 -21.20
C VAL A 442 6.24 6.38 -21.38
N ASP A 443 5.33 6.34 -22.34
CA ASP A 443 4.32 7.37 -22.58
C ASP A 443 3.01 6.93 -21.92
N THR A 444 2.39 7.83 -21.15
CA THR A 444 1.05 7.58 -20.60
C THR A 444 0.00 7.83 -21.68
N VAL A 445 -0.87 6.86 -21.90
CA VAL A 445 -1.99 6.93 -22.85
C VAL A 445 -3.33 6.87 -22.10
N PRO A 446 -4.45 7.33 -22.70
CA PRO A 446 -5.76 7.23 -22.06
C PRO A 446 -6.11 5.78 -21.70
N TYR A 447 -6.49 5.55 -20.45
CA TYR A 447 -6.98 4.25 -19.98
C TYR A 447 -8.31 3.91 -20.67
N ARG A 448 -8.42 2.69 -21.20
CA ARG A 448 -9.63 2.16 -21.83
C ARG A 448 -10.24 1.10 -20.95
N VAL A 449 -11.55 1.19 -20.80
CA VAL A 449 -12.37 0.18 -20.11
C VAL A 449 -12.80 -0.87 -21.13
N ALA A 450 -12.86 -2.13 -20.73
CA ALA A 450 -13.22 -3.25 -21.59
C ALA A 450 -14.74 -3.28 -21.87
N LEU A 451 -15.21 -2.40 -22.77
CA LEU A 451 -16.60 -2.38 -23.21
C LEU A 451 -16.98 -3.66 -23.96
N ARG A 452 -18.28 -3.97 -23.97
CA ARG A 452 -18.85 -5.08 -24.74
C ARG A 452 -19.99 -4.60 -25.62
N GLU A 453 -20.33 -5.40 -26.61
CA GLU A 453 -21.54 -5.23 -27.40
C GLU A 453 -22.57 -6.32 -27.02
N THR A 454 -23.85 -6.01 -27.15
CA THR A 454 -24.90 -7.04 -27.12
C THR A 454 -26.09 -6.62 -27.97
N PHE A 455 -26.94 -7.57 -28.32
CA PHE A 455 -28.18 -7.29 -29.03
C PHE A 455 -29.25 -6.81 -28.04
N ALA A 456 -29.91 -5.69 -28.33
CA ALA A 456 -31.02 -5.17 -27.54
C ALA A 456 -32.36 -5.85 -27.86
N GLY A 457 -32.43 -6.56 -28.98
CA GLY A 457 -33.60 -7.28 -29.46
C GLY A 457 -33.21 -8.27 -30.56
N THR A 458 -34.18 -9.00 -31.08
CA THR A 458 -33.92 -10.00 -32.13
C THR A 458 -33.57 -9.33 -33.47
N GLY A 459 -32.49 -9.79 -34.09
CA GLY A 459 -32.05 -9.38 -35.42
C GLY A 459 -31.95 -10.58 -36.37
N SER A 460 -32.13 -10.36 -37.67
CA SER A 460 -31.93 -11.39 -38.70
C SER A 460 -31.02 -10.86 -39.78
N GLY A 461 -30.11 -11.69 -40.30
CA GLY A 461 -29.13 -11.28 -41.31
C GLY A 461 -28.81 -12.35 -42.34
N HIS A 462 -28.46 -11.93 -43.55
CA HIS A 462 -28.28 -12.74 -44.75
C HIS A 462 -26.85 -12.58 -45.31
N GLY A 463 -25.95 -13.43 -44.83
CA GLY A 463 -24.56 -13.39 -45.24
C GLY A 463 -24.34 -14.12 -46.56
N ARG A 464 -24.04 -13.39 -47.63
CA ARG A 464 -23.69 -13.95 -48.94
C ARG A 464 -22.22 -13.72 -49.28
N HIS A 465 -21.45 -14.79 -49.41
CA HIS A 465 -20.06 -14.75 -49.86
C HIS A 465 -19.89 -15.54 -51.16
N VAL A 466 -19.77 -14.81 -52.28
CA VAL A 466 -19.55 -15.40 -53.61
C VAL A 466 -18.38 -14.70 -54.29
N LYS A 467 -17.30 -15.43 -54.59
CA LYS A 467 -16.17 -14.93 -55.37
C LYS A 467 -15.84 -15.89 -56.51
N GLN A 468 -15.81 -15.36 -57.71
CA GLN A 468 -15.25 -16.00 -58.89
C GLN A 468 -13.88 -15.38 -59.15
N SER A 469 -12.83 -16.00 -58.60
CA SER A 469 -11.45 -15.73 -59.03
C SER A 469 -11.00 -16.88 -59.92
N GLY A 470 -9.97 -16.70 -60.75
CA GLY A 470 -9.50 -17.72 -61.72
C GLY A 470 -8.98 -19.05 -61.13
N GLY A 471 -9.19 -19.32 -59.83
CA GLY A 471 -8.90 -20.58 -59.12
C GLY A 471 -10.18 -21.23 -58.57
N HIS A 472 -10.09 -22.01 -57.47
CA HIS A 472 -11.27 -22.58 -56.80
C HIS A 472 -12.26 -21.46 -56.41
N GLY A 473 -13.51 -21.58 -56.87
CA GLY A 473 -14.56 -20.62 -56.54
C GLY A 473 -14.87 -20.64 -55.05
N GLN A 474 -15.43 -19.55 -54.54
CA GLN A 474 -15.96 -19.47 -53.18
C GLN A 474 -17.44 -19.18 -53.23
N PHE A 475 -18.24 -20.03 -52.60
CA PHE A 475 -19.69 -19.89 -52.50
C PHE A 475 -20.17 -20.32 -51.12
N ALA A 476 -20.79 -19.41 -50.37
CA ALA A 476 -21.55 -19.75 -49.17
C ALA A 476 -22.62 -18.69 -48.92
N ILE A 477 -23.77 -19.14 -48.44
CA ILE A 477 -24.84 -18.27 -47.94
C ILE A 477 -25.27 -18.78 -46.58
N CYS A 478 -25.43 -17.89 -45.62
CA CYS A 478 -25.91 -18.17 -44.27
C CYS A 478 -27.03 -17.19 -43.90
N ASP A 479 -28.13 -17.72 -43.39
CA ASP A 479 -29.21 -16.95 -42.80
C ASP A 479 -29.17 -17.17 -41.28
N LEU A 480 -28.97 -16.10 -40.52
CA LEU A 480 -28.86 -16.13 -39.07
C LEU A 480 -29.99 -15.33 -38.43
N THR A 481 -30.49 -15.83 -37.31
CA THR A 481 -31.31 -15.06 -36.37
C THR A 481 -30.56 -14.95 -35.05
N VAL A 482 -30.41 -13.74 -34.54
CA VAL A 482 -29.67 -13.42 -33.32
C VAL A 482 -30.65 -12.85 -32.31
N GLU A 483 -30.60 -13.33 -31.07
CA GLU A 483 -31.43 -12.83 -29.96
C GLU A 483 -30.60 -12.67 -28.69
N PRO A 484 -30.91 -11.69 -27.81
CA PRO A 484 -30.21 -11.53 -26.55
C PRO A 484 -30.40 -12.71 -25.59
N LEU A 485 -29.33 -13.03 -24.86
CA LEU A 485 -29.31 -13.91 -23.68
C LEU A 485 -28.66 -13.18 -22.49
N PRO A 486 -29.42 -12.36 -21.75
CA PRO A 486 -28.87 -11.63 -20.61
C PRO A 486 -28.22 -12.58 -19.60
N GLY A 487 -26.90 -12.44 -19.38
CA GLY A 487 -26.12 -13.29 -18.48
C GLY A 487 -25.93 -14.75 -18.93
N GLY A 488 -26.30 -15.10 -20.17
CA GLY A 488 -26.22 -16.46 -20.71
C GLY A 488 -24.96 -16.76 -21.54
N GLY A 489 -24.10 -15.76 -21.79
CA GLY A 489 -22.91 -15.94 -22.63
C GLY A 489 -23.25 -16.12 -24.11
N PHE A 490 -22.58 -17.06 -24.78
CA PHE A 490 -22.80 -17.35 -26.20
C PHE A 490 -23.41 -18.74 -26.41
N GLU A 491 -24.54 -18.79 -27.11
CA GLU A 491 -25.21 -20.03 -27.50
C GLU A 491 -25.38 -20.10 -29.02
N PHE A 492 -25.02 -21.23 -29.64
CA PHE A 492 -25.21 -21.48 -31.07
C PHE A 492 -26.25 -22.60 -31.28
N VAL A 493 -27.25 -22.35 -32.13
CA VAL A 493 -28.34 -23.29 -32.41
C VAL A 493 -28.46 -23.54 -33.90
N ASP A 494 -28.47 -24.80 -34.32
CA ASP A 494 -28.75 -25.21 -35.70
C ASP A 494 -30.23 -25.58 -35.87
N LYS A 495 -30.94 -24.88 -36.77
CA LYS A 495 -32.32 -25.17 -37.17
C LYS A 495 -32.45 -25.37 -38.69
N VAL A 496 -31.37 -25.66 -39.39
CA VAL A 496 -31.39 -25.86 -40.85
C VAL A 496 -32.24 -27.08 -41.22
N VAL A 497 -33.21 -26.88 -42.12
CA VAL A 497 -34.09 -27.93 -42.65
C VAL A 497 -33.67 -28.31 -44.07
N GLY A 498 -33.74 -29.59 -44.43
CA GLY A 498 -33.52 -30.04 -45.81
C GLY A 498 -32.07 -30.06 -46.31
N GLY A 499 -31.09 -29.80 -45.44
CA GLY A 499 -29.66 -29.90 -45.78
C GLY A 499 -29.13 -28.74 -46.64
N ALA A 500 -29.80 -27.59 -46.62
CA ALA A 500 -29.42 -26.39 -47.38
C ALA A 500 -27.99 -25.91 -47.05
N VAL A 501 -27.57 -26.13 -45.79
CA VAL A 501 -26.19 -26.14 -45.35
C VAL A 501 -25.80 -27.58 -44.98
N PRO A 502 -24.81 -28.19 -45.64
CA PRO A 502 -24.30 -29.51 -45.27
C PRO A 502 -23.81 -29.55 -43.82
N ARG A 503 -24.15 -30.61 -43.08
CA ARG A 503 -23.83 -30.75 -41.64
C ARG A 503 -22.35 -30.61 -41.30
N ASN A 504 -21.46 -30.98 -42.22
CA ASN A 504 -20.01 -30.83 -42.04
C ASN A 504 -19.55 -29.36 -42.03
N PHE A 505 -20.33 -28.42 -42.59
CA PHE A 505 -20.01 -26.99 -42.59
C PHE A 505 -20.63 -26.20 -41.43
N VAL A 506 -21.58 -26.79 -40.67
CA VAL A 506 -22.19 -26.13 -39.50
C VAL A 506 -21.14 -25.70 -38.46
N PRO A 507 -20.13 -26.52 -38.10
CA PRO A 507 -19.06 -26.08 -37.20
C PRO A 507 -18.25 -24.89 -37.75
N SER A 508 -18.12 -24.78 -39.08
CA SER A 508 -17.47 -23.65 -39.73
C SER A 508 -18.32 -22.39 -39.69
N VAL A 509 -19.65 -22.50 -39.82
CA VAL A 509 -20.56 -21.38 -39.56
C VAL A 509 -20.41 -20.88 -38.13
N GLU A 510 -20.49 -21.77 -37.14
CA GLU A 510 -20.32 -21.42 -35.72
C GLU A 510 -18.97 -20.76 -35.47
N LYS A 511 -17.88 -21.30 -36.03
CA LYS A 511 -16.54 -20.71 -35.93
C LYS A 511 -16.49 -19.30 -36.52
N GLY A 512 -17.16 -19.08 -37.65
CA GLY A 512 -17.30 -17.75 -38.28
C GLY A 512 -18.05 -16.76 -37.39
N VAL A 513 -19.15 -17.22 -36.78
CA VAL A 513 -19.91 -16.45 -35.79
C VAL A 513 -19.03 -16.09 -34.59
N ARG A 514 -18.42 -17.06 -33.91
CA ARG A 514 -17.55 -16.82 -32.75
C ARG A 514 -16.41 -15.85 -33.06
N SER A 515 -15.77 -15.99 -34.23
CA SER A 515 -14.70 -15.10 -34.64
C SER A 515 -15.18 -13.67 -34.91
N GLN A 516 -16.41 -13.49 -35.39
CA GLN A 516 -16.96 -12.16 -35.63
C GLN A 516 -17.48 -11.53 -34.32
N LEU A 517 -18.10 -12.31 -33.43
CA LEU A 517 -18.49 -11.83 -32.10
C LEU A 517 -17.29 -11.29 -31.32
N ALA A 518 -16.13 -11.97 -31.39
CA ALA A 518 -14.90 -11.49 -30.75
C ALA A 518 -14.37 -10.16 -31.32
N LYS A 519 -14.75 -9.79 -32.56
CA LYS A 519 -14.34 -8.54 -33.23
C LYS A 519 -15.37 -7.42 -33.10
N GLY A 520 -16.52 -7.69 -32.49
CA GLY A 520 -17.66 -6.77 -32.53
C GLY A 520 -18.40 -6.77 -33.86
N VAL A 521 -19.56 -6.12 -33.85
CA VAL A 521 -20.44 -5.94 -35.02
C VAL A 521 -20.77 -4.48 -35.28
N LEU A 522 -20.65 -3.62 -34.27
CA LEU A 522 -20.96 -2.19 -34.34
C LEU A 522 -19.70 -1.32 -34.19
N ALA A 523 -19.10 -1.30 -33.01
CA ALA A 523 -18.01 -0.40 -32.62
C ALA A 523 -16.67 -1.14 -32.43
N GLY A 524 -16.66 -2.45 -32.65
CA GLY A 524 -15.46 -3.27 -32.60
C GLY A 524 -15.19 -3.92 -31.25
N TYR A 525 -16.15 -3.88 -30.32
CA TYR A 525 -16.03 -4.51 -29.02
C TYR A 525 -16.62 -5.93 -29.01
N PRO A 526 -16.06 -6.87 -28.24
CA PRO A 526 -16.57 -8.23 -28.21
C PRO A 526 -18.06 -8.30 -27.85
N VAL A 527 -18.84 -9.02 -28.66
CA VAL A 527 -20.27 -9.23 -28.47
C VAL A 527 -20.48 -10.37 -27.48
N VAL A 528 -21.30 -10.13 -26.46
CA VAL A 528 -21.64 -11.08 -25.40
C VAL A 528 -23.15 -11.23 -25.24
N ASP A 529 -23.57 -12.25 -24.50
CA ASP A 529 -24.97 -12.44 -24.10
C ASP A 529 -25.94 -12.55 -25.28
N VAL A 530 -25.67 -13.49 -26.19
CA VAL A 530 -26.46 -13.73 -27.42
C VAL A 530 -26.65 -15.21 -27.77
N ARG A 531 -27.83 -15.53 -28.32
CA ARG A 531 -28.07 -16.75 -29.10
C ARG A 531 -27.88 -16.41 -30.56
N VAL A 532 -27.18 -17.27 -31.28
CA VAL A 532 -27.16 -17.23 -32.73
C VAL A 532 -27.76 -18.52 -33.26
N THR A 533 -28.89 -18.41 -33.95
CA THR A 533 -29.58 -19.51 -34.60
C THR A 533 -29.29 -19.49 -36.10
N LEU A 534 -28.68 -20.56 -36.62
CA LEU A 534 -28.59 -20.80 -38.06
C LEU A 534 -29.95 -21.31 -38.55
N THR A 535 -30.65 -20.50 -39.33
CA THR A 535 -32.03 -20.78 -39.77
C THR A 535 -32.09 -21.36 -41.17
N ASP A 536 -31.24 -20.88 -42.09
CA ASP A 536 -31.14 -21.36 -43.47
C ASP A 536 -29.74 -21.06 -44.07
N GLY A 537 -29.51 -21.47 -45.31
CA GLY A 537 -28.32 -21.11 -46.06
C GLY A 537 -28.25 -21.80 -47.42
N LYS A 538 -27.16 -21.61 -48.17
CA LYS A 538 -26.95 -22.30 -49.46
C LYS A 538 -25.49 -22.71 -49.63
N ALA A 539 -25.31 -23.93 -50.10
CA ALA A 539 -24.02 -24.47 -50.53
C ALA A 539 -23.99 -24.71 -52.05
N HIS A 540 -22.78 -24.71 -52.61
CA HIS A 540 -22.47 -25.20 -53.94
C HIS A 540 -21.51 -26.38 -53.82
N SER A 541 -21.73 -27.44 -54.59
CA SER A 541 -20.99 -28.70 -54.43
C SER A 541 -19.48 -28.59 -54.69
N VAL A 542 -19.05 -27.62 -55.49
CA VAL A 542 -17.64 -27.43 -55.89
C VAL A 542 -17.00 -26.21 -55.24
N ASP A 543 -17.78 -25.14 -55.04
CA ASP A 543 -17.23 -23.84 -54.63
C ASP A 543 -17.44 -23.53 -53.14
N SER A 544 -18.19 -24.36 -52.40
CA SER A 544 -18.31 -24.21 -50.95
C SER A 544 -17.12 -24.77 -50.21
N SER A 545 -16.62 -24.01 -49.24
CA SER A 545 -15.52 -24.37 -48.36
C SER A 545 -15.76 -23.83 -46.95
N ASP A 546 -15.02 -24.36 -45.97
CA ASP A 546 -15.07 -23.90 -44.58
C ASP A 546 -14.82 -22.39 -44.45
N ALA A 547 -13.83 -21.87 -45.18
CA ALA A 547 -13.51 -20.44 -45.17
C ALA A 547 -14.63 -19.59 -45.77
N ALA A 548 -15.32 -20.08 -46.81
CA ALA A 548 -16.47 -19.39 -47.40
C ALA A 548 -17.63 -19.31 -46.41
N PHE A 549 -17.95 -20.40 -45.71
CA PHE A 549 -19.01 -20.43 -44.70
C PHE A 549 -18.68 -19.59 -43.46
N GLN A 550 -17.42 -19.58 -43.00
CA GLN A 550 -16.98 -18.68 -41.92
C GLN A 550 -17.19 -17.20 -42.30
N THR A 551 -16.85 -16.84 -43.55
CA THR A 551 -17.01 -15.47 -44.06
C THR A 551 -18.48 -15.09 -44.23
N ALA A 552 -19.30 -15.99 -44.79
CA ALA A 552 -20.73 -15.80 -44.93
C ALA A 552 -21.41 -15.62 -43.55
N ALA A 553 -21.09 -16.45 -42.57
CA ALA A 553 -21.62 -16.31 -41.21
C ALA A 553 -21.26 -14.96 -40.57
N ALA A 554 -20.02 -14.49 -40.75
CA ALA A 554 -19.58 -13.19 -40.27
C ALA A 554 -20.29 -12.00 -40.96
N LEU A 555 -20.65 -12.15 -42.24
CA LEU A 555 -21.46 -11.16 -42.96
C LEU A 555 -22.92 -11.16 -42.46
N ALA A 556 -23.50 -12.35 -42.27
CA ALA A 556 -24.85 -12.52 -41.77
C ALA A 556 -25.02 -11.88 -40.38
N LEU A 557 -24.05 -12.12 -39.50
CA LEU A 557 -24.06 -11.55 -38.15
C LEU A 557 -23.96 -10.02 -38.16
N ARG A 558 -23.11 -9.43 -39.02
CA ARG A 558 -23.02 -7.98 -39.17
C ARG A 558 -24.29 -7.37 -39.77
N GLU A 559 -24.94 -8.06 -40.69
CA GLU A 559 -26.23 -7.60 -41.23
C GLU A 559 -27.35 -7.70 -40.19
N ALA A 560 -27.34 -8.74 -39.35
CA ALA A 560 -28.29 -8.85 -38.24
C ALA A 560 -28.16 -7.69 -37.23
N ALA A 561 -26.98 -7.07 -37.15
CA ALA A 561 -26.65 -5.95 -36.28
C ALA A 561 -27.02 -4.56 -36.85
N ALA A 562 -28.05 -4.47 -37.71
CA ALA A 562 -28.51 -3.20 -38.30
C ALA A 562 -28.91 -2.13 -37.25
N ASP A 563 -28.94 -0.85 -37.67
CA ASP A 563 -29.13 0.32 -36.80
C ASP A 563 -30.20 0.14 -35.70
N GLY A 564 -29.79 0.32 -34.45
CA GLY A 564 -30.66 0.28 -33.26
C GLY A 564 -30.85 -1.10 -32.62
N THR A 565 -30.31 -2.17 -33.21
CA THR A 565 -30.41 -3.54 -32.66
C THR A 565 -29.29 -3.90 -31.69
N VAL A 566 -28.15 -3.18 -31.72
CA VAL A 566 -26.99 -3.43 -30.85
C VAL A 566 -26.80 -2.29 -29.87
N ARG A 567 -26.40 -2.61 -28.64
CA ARG A 567 -26.06 -1.65 -27.59
C ARG A 567 -24.68 -1.96 -27.02
N LEU A 568 -24.00 -0.90 -26.59
CA LEU A 568 -22.78 -1.02 -25.80
C LEU A 568 -23.14 -1.34 -24.35
N LEU A 569 -22.33 -2.21 -23.76
CA LEU A 569 -22.35 -2.51 -22.35
C LEU A 569 -21.04 -2.02 -21.72
N GLU A 570 -21.16 -1.42 -20.54
CA GLU A 570 -20.03 -1.04 -19.70
C GLU A 570 -19.94 -1.97 -18.48
N PRO A 571 -18.73 -2.29 -17.99
CA PRO A 571 -18.57 -3.00 -16.74
C PRO A 571 -19.00 -2.12 -15.55
N VAL A 572 -19.66 -2.75 -14.59
CA VAL A 572 -20.13 -2.16 -13.34
C VAL A 572 -19.50 -2.91 -12.19
N ASP A 573 -18.90 -2.15 -11.27
CA ASP A 573 -18.26 -2.65 -10.07
C ASP A 573 -19.13 -2.36 -8.84
N GLU A 574 -19.17 -3.28 -7.88
CA GLU A 574 -19.57 -2.95 -6.51
C GLU A 574 -18.38 -2.28 -5.83
N VAL A 575 -18.60 -1.05 -5.38
CA VAL A 575 -17.65 -0.22 -4.65
C VAL A 575 -18.04 -0.19 -3.19
N GLN A 576 -17.08 -0.45 -2.31
CA GLN A 576 -17.23 -0.33 -0.87
C GLN A 576 -16.29 0.78 -0.38
N VAL A 577 -16.82 1.78 0.31
CA VAL A 577 -16.06 2.94 0.78
C VAL A 577 -16.17 3.04 2.30
N LEU A 578 -15.04 2.96 3.00
CA LEU A 578 -14.94 3.16 4.44
C LEU A 578 -14.36 4.55 4.72
N LEU A 579 -15.09 5.36 5.49
CA LEU A 579 -14.74 6.76 5.75
C LEU A 579 -15.31 7.26 7.09
N PRO A 580 -14.77 8.36 7.65
CA PRO A 580 -15.39 9.07 8.76
C PRO A 580 -16.82 9.55 8.45
N ASP A 581 -17.68 9.52 9.47
CA ASP A 581 -19.11 9.89 9.35
C ASP A 581 -19.32 11.31 8.82
N GLU A 582 -18.42 12.24 9.15
CA GLU A 582 -18.47 13.64 8.69
C GLU A 582 -18.37 13.80 7.17
N TYR A 583 -17.73 12.85 6.47
CA TYR A 583 -17.55 12.89 5.01
C TYR A 583 -18.61 12.09 4.25
N GLN A 584 -19.50 11.37 4.96
CA GLN A 584 -20.50 10.48 4.35
C GLN A 584 -21.35 11.19 3.30
N GLY A 585 -21.86 12.38 3.62
CA GLY A 585 -22.72 13.14 2.71
C GLY A 585 -22.01 13.59 1.43
N ALA A 586 -20.74 13.99 1.52
CA ALA A 586 -19.95 14.41 0.37
C ALA A 586 -19.67 13.25 -0.58
N VAL A 587 -19.26 12.09 -0.04
CA VAL A 587 -18.97 10.89 -0.83
C VAL A 587 -20.25 10.30 -1.46
N LEU A 588 -21.38 10.30 -0.75
CA LEU A 588 -22.67 9.89 -1.32
C LEU A 588 -23.08 10.71 -2.55
N ASN A 589 -22.89 12.03 -2.48
CA ASN A 589 -23.20 12.93 -3.58
C ASN A 589 -22.28 12.69 -4.78
N ASP A 590 -20.98 12.48 -4.54
CA ASP A 590 -20.01 12.18 -5.59
C ASP A 590 -20.30 10.84 -6.29
N LEU A 591 -20.56 9.77 -5.54
CA LEU A 591 -20.92 8.46 -6.11
C LEU A 591 -22.19 8.55 -6.96
N SER A 592 -23.18 9.33 -6.52
CA SER A 592 -24.42 9.54 -7.27
C SER A 592 -24.17 10.34 -8.57
N ALA A 593 -23.28 11.33 -8.54
CA ALA A 593 -22.88 12.09 -9.72
C ALA A 593 -22.15 11.22 -10.75
N ARG A 594 -21.44 10.19 -10.29
CA ARG A 594 -20.76 9.15 -11.09
C ARG A 594 -21.68 8.04 -11.58
N ARG A 595 -22.98 8.29 -11.71
CA ARG A 595 -24.00 7.31 -12.11
C ARG A 595 -24.03 6.08 -11.20
N GLY A 596 -23.55 6.20 -9.96
CA GLY A 596 -23.54 5.14 -8.97
C GLY A 596 -24.93 4.88 -8.42
N HIS A 597 -25.27 3.61 -8.25
CA HIS A 597 -26.47 3.17 -7.54
C HIS A 597 -26.10 2.78 -6.12
N VAL A 598 -26.44 3.64 -5.15
CA VAL A 598 -26.17 3.38 -3.73
C VAL A 598 -27.02 2.22 -3.23
N LEU A 599 -26.36 1.18 -2.73
CA LEU A 599 -26.99 -0.02 -2.17
C LEU A 599 -27.36 0.18 -0.69
N GLY A 600 -26.54 0.94 0.04
CA GLY A 600 -26.79 1.24 1.45
C GLY A 600 -25.60 1.86 2.17
N THR A 601 -25.82 2.19 3.44
CA THR A 601 -24.78 2.60 4.39
C THR A 601 -24.89 1.75 5.65
N GLU A 602 -23.78 1.18 6.08
CA GLU A 602 -23.65 0.35 7.28
C GLU A 602 -22.65 1.00 8.26
N PRO A 603 -22.75 0.76 9.57
CA PRO A 603 -21.70 1.15 10.51
C PRO A 603 -20.38 0.47 10.16
N GLY A 604 -19.31 1.25 9.95
CA GLY A 604 -17.96 0.76 9.66
C GLY A 604 -17.08 0.60 10.89
N GLY A 605 -17.59 0.95 12.07
CA GLY A 605 -16.86 1.01 13.34
C GLY A 605 -17.10 2.33 14.07
N PRO A 606 -16.43 2.58 15.20
CA PRO A 606 -16.58 3.84 15.94
C PRO A 606 -16.23 5.07 15.09
N GLY A 607 -17.22 5.92 14.82
CA GLY A 607 -17.07 7.15 14.02
C GLY A 607 -16.75 6.91 12.54
N LEU A 608 -17.04 5.71 12.02
CA LEU A 608 -16.81 5.32 10.64
C LEU A 608 -18.10 4.77 10.01
N SER A 609 -18.31 5.09 8.75
CA SER A 609 -19.38 4.62 7.90
C SER A 609 -18.83 3.79 6.75
N LEU A 610 -19.49 2.67 6.44
CA LEU A 610 -19.24 1.84 5.27
C LEU A 610 -20.36 2.08 4.24
N LEU A 611 -20.01 2.69 3.12
CA LEU A 611 -20.88 2.94 1.98
C LEU A 611 -20.73 1.84 0.93
N ARG A 612 -21.85 1.35 0.37
CA ARG A 612 -21.84 0.41 -0.76
C ARG A 612 -22.61 0.96 -1.94
N ALA A 613 -22.04 0.89 -3.13
CA ALA A 613 -22.69 1.35 -4.37
C ALA A 613 -22.23 0.52 -5.57
N GLU A 614 -23.10 0.35 -6.57
CA GLU A 614 -22.71 -0.15 -7.89
C GLU A 614 -22.35 1.04 -8.79
N VAL A 615 -21.14 1.07 -9.34
CA VAL A 615 -20.64 2.20 -10.14
C VAL A 615 -20.03 1.69 -11.44
N PRO A 616 -20.34 2.28 -12.61
CA PRO A 616 -19.67 1.95 -13.85
C PRO A 616 -18.16 2.21 -13.77
N GLU A 617 -17.33 1.26 -14.24
CA GLU A 617 -15.88 1.34 -14.12
C GLU A 617 -15.29 2.59 -14.80
N LEU A 618 -15.94 3.04 -15.89
CA LEU A 618 -15.62 4.28 -16.59
C LEU A 618 -15.55 5.51 -15.68
N GLU A 619 -16.36 5.54 -14.63
CA GLU A 619 -16.45 6.66 -13.69
C GLU A 619 -15.46 6.54 -12.52
N LEU A 620 -14.78 5.38 -12.42
CA LEU A 620 -13.88 5.03 -11.32
C LEU A 620 -12.40 5.28 -11.63
N ALA A 621 -12.03 5.59 -12.88
CA ALA A 621 -10.63 5.69 -13.29
C ALA A 621 -9.78 6.67 -12.44
N HIS A 622 -10.40 7.74 -11.92
CA HIS A 622 -9.73 8.73 -11.06
C HIS A 622 -10.28 8.75 -9.62
N TYR A 623 -11.18 7.81 -9.28
CA TYR A 623 -11.86 7.80 -8.00
C TYR A 623 -10.94 7.73 -6.76
N PRO A 624 -9.78 7.02 -6.77
CA PRO A 624 -8.84 7.08 -5.65
C PRO A 624 -8.39 8.51 -5.29
N VAL A 625 -8.23 9.37 -6.29
CA VAL A 625 -7.80 10.76 -6.11
C VAL A 625 -8.94 11.61 -5.59
N ASP A 626 -10.11 11.49 -6.23
CA ASP A 626 -11.30 12.24 -5.89
C ASP A 626 -11.79 11.92 -4.47
N LEU A 627 -11.84 10.63 -4.10
CA LEU A 627 -12.21 10.19 -2.76
C LEU A 627 -11.29 10.78 -1.69
N ARG A 628 -9.98 10.81 -1.94
CA ARG A 628 -9.03 11.42 -0.99
C ARG A 628 -9.26 12.90 -0.83
N SER A 629 -9.51 13.62 -1.93
CA SER A 629 -9.84 15.04 -1.84
C SER A 629 -11.11 15.28 -1.04
N LEU A 630 -12.13 14.44 -1.20
CA LEU A 630 -13.42 14.57 -0.50
C LEU A 630 -13.35 14.19 0.99
N SER A 631 -12.47 13.25 1.34
CA SER A 631 -12.35 12.70 2.69
C SER A 631 -11.08 13.16 3.42
N HIS A 632 -10.39 14.18 2.90
CA HIS A 632 -9.09 14.65 3.41
C HIS A 632 -8.06 13.52 3.60
N GLY A 633 -8.07 12.53 2.70
CA GLY A 633 -7.15 11.39 2.70
C GLY A 633 -7.49 10.27 3.67
N THR A 634 -8.65 10.32 4.34
CA THR A 634 -9.06 9.30 5.33
C THR A 634 -9.99 8.23 4.80
N GLY A 635 -10.62 8.47 3.65
CA GLY A 635 -11.45 7.50 2.96
C GLY A 635 -10.61 6.42 2.29
N THR A 636 -11.06 5.17 2.41
CA THR A 636 -10.52 4.02 1.69
C THR A 636 -11.64 3.37 0.91
N PHE A 637 -11.32 2.77 -0.23
CA PHE A 637 -12.31 1.99 -0.98
C PHE A 637 -11.70 0.74 -1.59
N SER A 638 -12.57 -0.22 -1.86
CA SER A 638 -12.31 -1.42 -2.66
C SER A 638 -13.37 -1.52 -3.74
N ARG A 639 -13.10 -2.28 -4.81
CA ARG A 639 -14.07 -2.52 -5.88
C ARG A 639 -14.01 -3.94 -6.39
N SER A 640 -15.13 -4.47 -6.84
CA SER A 640 -15.20 -5.80 -7.45
C SER A 640 -16.20 -5.83 -8.60
N TYR A 641 -15.84 -6.48 -9.70
CA TYR A 641 -16.71 -6.58 -10.87
C TYR A 641 -18.01 -7.33 -10.54
N VAL A 642 -19.14 -6.76 -10.95
CA VAL A 642 -20.47 -7.37 -10.79
C VAL A 642 -20.99 -7.89 -12.13
N ARG A 643 -21.08 -7.01 -13.13
CA ARG A 643 -21.69 -7.32 -14.43
C ARG A 643 -21.31 -6.30 -15.50
N HIS A 644 -21.64 -6.61 -16.74
CA HIS A 644 -21.78 -5.61 -17.79
C HIS A 644 -23.24 -5.13 -17.85
N ALA A 645 -23.45 -3.82 -17.91
CA ALA A 645 -24.77 -3.20 -17.95
C ALA A 645 -24.90 -2.28 -19.18
N PRO A 646 -26.12 -2.06 -19.70
CA PRO A 646 -26.33 -1.17 -20.85
C PRO A 646 -25.83 0.25 -20.60
N MET A 647 -24.94 0.72 -21.48
CA MET A 647 -24.42 2.08 -21.42
C MET A 647 -25.49 3.10 -21.87
N PRO A 648 -25.59 4.28 -21.22
CA PRO A 648 -26.48 5.34 -21.64
C PRO A 648 -26.26 5.75 -23.12
N PRO A 649 -27.32 5.91 -23.94
CA PRO A 649 -27.16 6.16 -25.39
C PRO A 649 -26.30 7.37 -25.75
N ALA A 650 -26.40 8.46 -24.98
CA ALA A 650 -25.63 9.68 -25.22
C ALA A 650 -24.12 9.48 -24.99
N LEU A 651 -23.75 8.60 -24.05
CA LEU A 651 -22.36 8.24 -23.77
C LEU A 651 -21.86 7.23 -24.81
N ALA A 652 -22.68 6.24 -25.15
CA ALA A 652 -22.36 5.21 -26.14
C ALA A 652 -21.97 5.79 -27.51
N ALA A 653 -22.58 6.91 -27.92
CA ALA A 653 -22.26 7.60 -29.16
C ALA A 653 -20.81 8.15 -29.24
N GLN A 654 -20.09 8.23 -28.12
CA GLN A 654 -18.68 8.65 -28.09
C GLN A 654 -17.70 7.50 -28.34
N TYR A 655 -18.19 6.26 -28.25
CA TYR A 655 -17.40 5.03 -28.39
C TYR A 655 -17.74 4.23 -29.64
N GLN A 656 -18.69 4.72 -30.45
CA GLN A 656 -19.06 4.24 -31.79
C GLN A 656 -18.31 5.05 -32.84
#